data_AF-A0AA39R2H8-F1
#
_entry.id   AF-A0AA39R2H8-F1
#
_cell.length_a   1.000
_cell.length_b   1.000
_cell.length_c   1.000
_cell.angle_alpha   90.00
_cell.angle_beta   90.00
_cell.angle_gamma   90.00
#
_symmetry.space_group_name_H-M   'P 1'
#
loop_
_entity.id
_entity.type
_entity.pdbx_description
1 polymer ?
#
loop_
_entity_poly.entity_id
_entity_poly.type
_entity_poly.pdbx_seq_one_letter_code
_entity_poly.pdbx_strand_id
1 'polypeptide(L)'
;MPHADPQRILFIDAYDSFTNNIVSLLEKRLQVKVTVIRIDDPIKDFASFIRPFAAIVAGPGPGDPRNPMDVGLFRELWKLDGDKLLPVLGICLGFQSLVQAFGGIIDRLPEPRHGIVRKVRFNNDSDFACSQEVETVQYHSLHASLKHRDENTNVDHWKSSAACPELQPLAWDYNSDNKPDATSEILSPSPQRVLMAVRHVSNPFFGIQFHAESICSSEDARRVIDDWWAAARAWTRYSWQMRDIRDTPRIISSAFVSDEKFWAAEKTRPSKPQRTHPNAESVLKAIDGNVDKRKPLSNDRKDPSTGEISSPHARTTQRTQKVHVDTKILDVEEWTIPSICGALHLTEGESVILDSEQHQRPEVGEYSILGIVLPESLRFEHTAGTSDIRRTSGGHGSNLDLAHYPGGIITYLKDFLKQYRPQSQNVKIPFWGGLVGYIGYEACLEMIGINNRPDSEPRNLLRGPNMSFVFVERSIVIDHFNQKMYIQSIKPNDHEWVNETTSRLRKPSKSPLSSVCLCPKTSSPDRPVQIDMPDETTYKSQVRACQDSIRAGDSYELCLTTQATIKAPIRHQPWALYRRLRNLNPSPFSAYVRLGNMTLLSSSPERFLRWSRPTTGTGFDSDKKISTCQFRPIKGTVKRQPDPNLPPLTLAQATALLSTPKERAENLMIVDLIRHDLHGVVGSGNVTVPKLMVVEEYATLFQLVSVIEGTLTIMDDDNDEDDELIEILNDVPNESDNTNLPTSPNLPSTTQPHPPTPTSPIDILASSLPPGSMTGAPKLRSCQLLRSLENRNRGTYSGVLGYLDIGGGGDFSVVIRSAVRWDKAREDGAGEGEDDEVSGEVEEEEGEEWTIGAGGAVTALSTEEGEWEEMVAKLKSTLRLFTE
;
A
#
# COMPACT_ATOMS: atom_id res chain seq x y z
N MET A 1 34.04 -18.73 -11.11
CA MET A 1 33.30 -18.59 -9.82
C MET A 1 32.12 -19.54 -9.82
N PRO A 2 32.10 -20.63 -9.04
CA PRO A 2 31.05 -21.65 -9.08
C PRO A 2 29.78 -21.29 -8.26
N HIS A 3 29.38 -20.02 -8.14
CA HIS A 3 28.42 -19.59 -7.10
C HIS A 3 27.19 -18.77 -7.55
N ALA A 4 27.03 -18.42 -8.84
CA ALA A 4 25.82 -17.74 -9.28
C ALA A 4 24.70 -18.78 -9.52
N ASP A 5 23.62 -18.68 -8.75
CA ASP A 5 22.42 -19.48 -8.99
C ASP A 5 21.74 -18.94 -10.26
N PRO A 6 21.62 -19.74 -11.33
CA PRO A 6 21.06 -19.28 -12.61
C PRO A 6 19.59 -18.84 -12.50
N GLN A 7 18.94 -19.05 -11.35
CA GLN A 7 17.56 -18.67 -11.07
C GLN A 7 17.43 -17.46 -10.14
N ARG A 8 18.49 -16.69 -9.85
CA ARG A 8 18.40 -15.53 -8.94
C ARG A 8 18.68 -14.19 -9.62
N ILE A 9 17.74 -13.26 -9.49
CA ILE A 9 17.90 -11.85 -9.93
C ILE A 9 17.93 -10.94 -8.70
N LEU A 10 18.86 -10.00 -8.68
CA LEU A 10 18.84 -8.89 -7.71
C LEU A 10 18.03 -7.74 -8.29
N PHE A 11 17.06 -7.23 -7.54
CA PHE A 11 16.31 -6.02 -7.88
C PHE A 11 16.69 -4.91 -6.91
N ILE A 12 17.09 -3.76 -7.43
CA ILE A 12 17.42 -2.57 -6.64
C ILE A 12 16.24 -1.60 -6.76
N ASP A 13 15.46 -1.50 -5.68
CA ASP A 13 14.25 -0.69 -5.60
C ASP A 13 14.58 0.75 -5.21
N ALA A 14 14.21 1.69 -6.07
CA ALA A 14 14.38 3.12 -5.86
C ALA A 14 13.11 3.78 -5.28
N TYR A 15 12.37 3.05 -4.43
CA TYR A 15 11.14 3.50 -3.78
C TYR A 15 9.99 3.78 -4.75
N ASP A 16 9.86 2.97 -5.81
CA ASP A 16 8.77 3.09 -6.77
C ASP A 16 7.52 2.32 -6.33
N SER A 17 6.36 2.85 -6.73
CA SER A 17 5.06 2.23 -6.45
C SER A 17 4.67 1.08 -7.37
N PHE A 18 5.53 0.67 -8.30
CA PHE A 18 5.29 -0.45 -9.22
C PHE A 18 6.34 -1.56 -9.11
N THR A 19 7.28 -1.47 -8.16
CA THR A 19 8.34 -2.48 -7.95
C THR A 19 7.81 -3.92 -7.88
N ASN A 20 6.81 -4.21 -7.03
CA ASN A 20 6.24 -5.55 -6.92
C ASN A 20 5.52 -6.03 -8.20
N ASN A 21 5.02 -5.12 -9.05
CA ASN A 21 4.50 -5.49 -10.36
C ASN A 21 5.62 -6.00 -11.28
N ILE A 22 6.78 -5.34 -11.25
CA ILE A 22 7.96 -5.76 -12.03
C ILE A 22 8.51 -7.08 -11.49
N VAL A 23 8.65 -7.21 -10.17
CA VAL A 23 9.06 -8.46 -9.52
C VAL A 23 8.14 -9.60 -9.95
N SER A 24 6.82 -9.41 -9.87
CA SER A 24 5.82 -10.39 -10.31
C SER A 24 5.93 -10.72 -11.80
N LEU A 25 6.20 -9.73 -12.65
CA LEU A 25 6.45 -9.97 -14.08
C LEU A 25 7.70 -10.85 -14.28
N LEU A 26 8.82 -10.53 -13.62
CA LEU A 26 10.07 -11.28 -13.71
C LEU A 26 9.91 -12.73 -13.24
N GLU A 27 9.32 -12.94 -12.06
CA GLU A 27 9.15 -14.27 -11.47
C GLU A 27 8.25 -15.17 -12.34
N LYS A 28 7.14 -14.63 -12.84
CA LYS A 28 6.21 -15.39 -13.70
C LYS A 28 6.80 -15.75 -15.05
N ARG A 29 7.48 -14.78 -15.69
CA ARG A 29 7.98 -14.94 -17.05
C ARG A 29 9.24 -15.78 -17.10
N LEU A 30 10.16 -15.50 -16.19
CA LEU A 30 11.51 -16.04 -16.25
C LEU A 30 11.68 -17.27 -15.35
N GLN A 31 10.71 -17.56 -14.47
CA GLN A 31 10.76 -18.64 -13.48
C GLN A 31 12.01 -18.53 -12.60
N VAL A 32 12.25 -17.31 -12.10
CA VAL A 32 13.39 -16.92 -11.27
C VAL A 32 12.90 -16.50 -9.89
N LYS A 33 13.78 -16.54 -8.89
CA LYS A 33 13.61 -15.91 -7.59
C LYS A 33 14.21 -14.50 -7.64
N VAL A 34 13.44 -13.50 -7.25
CA VAL A 34 13.92 -12.12 -7.16
C VAL A 34 14.27 -11.80 -5.70
N THR A 35 15.42 -11.18 -5.47
CA THR A 35 15.78 -10.60 -4.17
C THR A 35 15.76 -9.08 -4.31
N VAL A 36 14.97 -8.40 -3.50
CA VAL A 36 14.82 -6.94 -3.53
C VAL A 36 15.70 -6.32 -2.45
N ILE A 37 16.46 -5.28 -2.81
CA ILE A 37 17.17 -4.38 -1.88
C ILE A 37 16.75 -2.94 -2.16
N ARG A 38 16.94 -2.04 -1.20
CA ARG A 38 16.72 -0.60 -1.41
C ARG A 38 17.95 0.04 -2.05
N ILE A 39 17.71 1.09 -2.84
CA ILE A 39 18.75 1.84 -3.54
C ILE A 39 19.79 2.49 -2.61
N ASP A 40 19.46 2.66 -1.33
CA ASP A 40 20.26 3.28 -0.28
C ASP A 40 20.66 2.30 0.84
N ASP A 41 20.45 0.98 0.65
CA ASP A 41 20.90 -0.03 1.61
C ASP A 41 22.42 0.07 1.85
N PRO A 42 22.90 0.03 3.10
CA PRO A 42 24.30 0.28 3.45
C PRO A 42 25.21 -0.91 3.12
N ILE A 43 25.46 -1.16 1.84
CA ILE A 43 26.29 -2.26 1.34
C ILE A 43 27.75 -1.82 1.21
N LYS A 44 28.64 -2.32 2.08
CA LYS A 44 30.07 -1.95 2.11
C LYS A 44 30.86 -2.43 0.89
N ASP A 45 30.65 -3.67 0.46
CA ASP A 45 31.29 -4.26 -0.73
C ASP A 45 30.22 -4.75 -1.70
N PHE A 46 29.76 -3.83 -2.54
CA PHE A 46 28.71 -4.10 -3.53
C PHE A 46 29.12 -5.19 -4.52
N ALA A 47 30.38 -5.19 -4.99
CA ALA A 47 30.86 -6.14 -5.97
C ALA A 47 30.89 -7.58 -5.43
N SER A 48 31.21 -7.78 -4.15
CA SER A 48 31.11 -9.10 -3.53
C SER A 48 29.67 -9.50 -3.23
N PHE A 49 28.83 -8.56 -2.83
CA PHE A 49 27.41 -8.80 -2.53
C PHE A 49 26.64 -9.33 -3.75
N ILE A 50 26.91 -8.79 -4.94
CA ILE A 50 26.17 -9.16 -6.16
C ILE A 50 26.58 -10.51 -6.77
N ARG A 51 27.70 -11.10 -6.35
CA ARG A 51 28.25 -12.35 -6.95
C ARG A 51 27.27 -13.54 -7.04
N PRO A 52 26.35 -13.77 -6.08
CA PRO A 52 25.43 -14.90 -6.14
C PRO A 52 24.32 -14.76 -7.20
N PHE A 53 24.15 -13.57 -7.79
CA PHE A 53 23.05 -13.29 -8.71
C PHE A 53 23.45 -13.48 -10.16
N ALA A 54 22.49 -13.91 -10.98
CA ALA A 54 22.68 -14.11 -12.42
C ALA A 54 22.54 -12.81 -13.23
N ALA A 55 21.74 -11.86 -12.72
CA ALA A 55 21.55 -10.54 -13.30
C ALA A 55 21.03 -9.55 -12.25
N ILE A 56 21.05 -8.26 -12.60
CA ILE A 56 20.56 -7.17 -11.77
C ILE A 56 19.49 -6.38 -12.53
N VAL A 57 18.43 -5.98 -11.85
CA VAL A 57 17.46 -5.00 -12.35
C VAL A 57 17.61 -3.73 -11.51
N ALA A 58 18.00 -2.65 -12.17
CA ALA A 58 17.96 -1.30 -11.60
C ALA A 58 16.54 -0.75 -11.81
N GLY A 59 15.76 -0.74 -10.73
CA GLY A 59 14.33 -0.45 -10.77
C GLY A 59 14.00 1.01 -11.13
N PRO A 60 12.71 1.28 -11.39
CA PRO A 60 12.19 2.63 -11.49
C PRO A 60 12.20 3.31 -10.11
N GLY A 61 11.96 4.63 -10.09
CA GLY A 61 11.84 5.44 -8.89
C GLY A 61 11.53 6.89 -9.22
N PRO A 62 11.02 7.66 -8.23
CA PRO A 62 10.95 9.11 -8.34
C PRO A 62 12.36 9.72 -8.25
N GLY A 63 12.48 10.98 -8.65
CA GLY A 63 13.70 11.78 -8.49
C GLY A 63 14.44 12.05 -9.80
N ASP A 64 15.64 12.60 -9.66
CA ASP A 64 16.47 13.06 -10.77
C ASP A 64 17.79 12.29 -10.80
N PRO A 65 18.13 11.61 -11.90
CA PRO A 65 19.38 10.85 -12.00
C PRO A 65 20.65 11.73 -11.84
N ARG A 66 20.51 13.06 -11.98
CA ARG A 66 21.58 14.03 -11.77
C ARG A 66 21.86 14.29 -10.30
N ASN A 67 20.92 13.96 -9.41
CA ASN A 67 21.10 14.01 -7.98
C ASN A 67 21.71 12.70 -7.47
N PRO A 68 22.92 12.71 -6.90
CA PRO A 68 23.57 11.50 -6.41
C PRO A 68 22.78 10.73 -5.34
N MET A 69 21.91 11.41 -4.58
CA MET A 69 21.08 10.79 -3.57
C MET A 69 19.95 9.95 -4.18
N ASP A 70 19.41 10.37 -5.33
CA ASP A 70 18.29 9.68 -5.98
C ASP A 70 18.75 8.42 -6.72
N VAL A 71 20.05 8.33 -7.07
CA VAL A 71 20.62 7.17 -7.80
C VAL A 71 21.38 6.18 -6.92
N GLY A 72 21.72 6.53 -5.67
CA GLY A 72 22.35 5.63 -4.68
C GLY A 72 23.28 4.55 -5.27
N LEU A 73 22.93 3.28 -5.04
CA LEU A 73 23.68 2.10 -5.50
C LEU A 73 23.80 1.96 -7.03
N PHE A 74 22.96 2.61 -7.84
CA PHE A 74 23.13 2.58 -9.31
C PHE A 74 24.48 3.16 -9.72
N ARG A 75 25.04 4.11 -8.96
CA ARG A 75 26.36 4.68 -9.23
C ARG A 75 27.48 3.65 -9.15
N GLU A 76 27.36 2.67 -8.26
CA GLU A 76 28.35 1.59 -8.14
C GLU A 76 28.10 0.51 -9.19
N LEU A 77 26.83 0.29 -9.55
CA LEU A 77 26.43 -0.65 -10.60
C LEU A 77 27.06 -0.33 -11.97
N TRP A 78 27.04 0.93 -12.39
CA TRP A 78 27.57 1.32 -13.71
C TRP A 78 29.10 1.37 -13.80
N LYS A 79 29.80 1.28 -12.65
CA LYS A 79 31.27 1.23 -12.58
C LYS A 79 31.83 -0.20 -12.62
N LEU A 80 30.98 -1.22 -12.60
CA LEU A 80 31.42 -2.61 -12.61
C LEU A 80 32.19 -2.93 -13.90
N ASP A 81 33.32 -3.62 -13.77
CA ASP A 81 34.19 -3.97 -14.88
C ASP A 81 34.70 -5.43 -14.78
N GLY A 82 35.32 -5.90 -15.86
CA GLY A 82 36.05 -7.16 -15.89
C GLY A 82 35.26 -8.37 -15.40
N ASP A 83 35.75 -9.01 -14.34
CA ASP A 83 35.19 -10.24 -13.79
C ASP A 83 33.97 -10.01 -12.87
N LYS A 84 33.69 -8.75 -12.51
CA LYS A 84 32.58 -8.31 -11.64
C LYS A 84 31.32 -7.91 -12.41
N LEU A 85 31.42 -7.77 -13.74
CA LEU A 85 30.28 -7.46 -14.60
C LEU A 85 29.18 -8.52 -14.45
N LEU A 86 27.94 -8.07 -14.43
CA LEU A 86 26.73 -8.88 -14.53
C LEU A 86 25.79 -8.22 -15.54
N PRO A 87 24.89 -8.98 -16.19
CA PRO A 87 23.84 -8.41 -17.00
C PRO A 87 22.94 -7.50 -16.18
N VAL A 88 22.61 -6.32 -16.72
CA VAL A 88 21.75 -5.34 -16.05
C VAL A 88 20.61 -4.90 -16.95
N LEU A 89 19.41 -4.74 -16.39
CA LEU A 89 18.29 -3.99 -16.97
C LEU A 89 17.99 -2.76 -16.11
N GLY A 90 18.16 -1.56 -16.67
CA GLY A 90 17.66 -0.32 -16.08
C GLY A 90 16.24 -0.02 -16.54
N ILE A 91 15.33 0.30 -15.61
CA ILE A 91 13.94 0.67 -15.91
C ILE A 91 13.69 2.09 -15.41
N CYS A 92 13.09 2.95 -16.23
CA CYS A 92 12.80 4.36 -15.92
C CYS A 92 14.02 5.08 -15.30
N LEU A 93 14.03 5.39 -13.99
CA LEU A 93 15.18 5.99 -13.31
C LEU A 93 16.47 5.17 -13.47
N GLY A 94 16.41 3.84 -13.43
CA GLY A 94 17.55 2.97 -13.72
C GLY A 94 18.07 3.14 -15.14
N PHE A 95 17.18 3.29 -16.13
CA PHE A 95 17.55 3.60 -17.52
C PHE A 95 18.15 5.00 -17.65
N GLN A 96 17.56 6.01 -17.01
CA GLN A 96 18.05 7.38 -17.06
C GLN A 96 19.43 7.50 -16.40
N SER A 97 19.62 6.83 -15.26
CA SER A 97 20.92 6.72 -14.57
C SER A 97 21.98 6.06 -15.46
N LEU A 98 21.63 4.98 -16.17
CA LEU A 98 22.51 4.35 -17.16
C LEU A 98 22.91 5.35 -18.26
N VAL A 99 21.93 6.02 -18.88
CA VAL A 99 22.23 6.97 -19.97
C VAL A 99 23.12 8.10 -19.49
N GLN A 100 22.87 8.62 -18.30
CA GLN A 100 23.68 9.67 -17.69
C GLN A 100 25.11 9.20 -17.37
N ALA A 101 25.28 7.98 -16.86
CA ALA A 101 26.60 7.43 -16.52
C ALA A 101 27.53 7.35 -17.75
N PHE A 102 26.97 7.23 -18.95
CA PHE A 102 27.71 7.12 -20.21
C PHE A 102 27.55 8.36 -21.13
N GLY A 103 27.39 9.54 -20.53
CA GLY A 103 27.54 10.83 -21.21
C GLY A 103 26.28 11.44 -21.83
N GLY A 104 25.13 10.79 -21.68
CA GLY A 104 23.83 11.32 -22.10
C GLY A 104 23.36 12.49 -21.24
N ILE A 105 22.37 13.23 -21.74
CA ILE A 105 21.69 14.32 -21.03
C ILE A 105 20.33 13.83 -20.54
N ILE A 106 19.95 14.30 -19.36
CA ILE A 106 18.61 14.15 -18.82
C ILE A 106 17.97 15.54 -18.76
N ASP A 107 16.86 15.68 -19.49
CA ASP A 107 16.08 16.92 -19.62
C ASP A 107 14.62 16.69 -19.24
N ARG A 108 13.89 17.76 -18.95
CA ARG A 108 12.46 17.68 -18.65
C ARG A 108 11.68 17.55 -19.94
N LEU A 109 10.67 16.68 -19.94
CA LEU A 109 9.65 16.71 -20.97
C LEU A 109 8.85 18.02 -20.87
N PRO A 110 8.43 18.61 -22.01
CA PRO A 110 7.46 19.70 -21.99
C PRO A 110 6.16 19.31 -21.29
N GLU A 111 5.71 18.07 -21.54
CA GLU A 111 4.54 17.47 -20.93
C GLU A 111 4.92 16.12 -20.31
N PRO A 112 4.81 15.96 -18.97
CA PRO A 112 4.98 14.68 -18.30
C PRO A 112 4.07 13.59 -18.86
N ARG A 113 4.58 12.36 -18.92
CA ARG A 113 3.85 11.19 -19.41
C ARG A 113 3.65 10.23 -18.25
N HIS A 114 2.58 10.43 -17.49
CA HIS A 114 2.22 9.61 -16.34
C HIS A 114 0.90 8.88 -16.61
N GLY A 115 0.94 7.55 -16.67
CA GLY A 115 -0.24 6.73 -16.96
C GLY A 115 -0.72 6.84 -18.41
N ILE A 116 0.17 7.23 -19.33
CA ILE A 116 -0.17 7.41 -20.76
C ILE A 116 0.28 6.19 -21.56
N VAL A 117 -0.65 5.62 -22.33
CA VAL A 117 -0.37 4.55 -23.29
C VAL A 117 0.16 5.17 -24.59
N ARG A 118 1.34 4.74 -25.04
CA ARG A 118 2.02 5.23 -26.24
C ARG A 118 2.56 4.08 -27.08
N LYS A 119 2.66 4.30 -28.39
CA LYS A 119 3.36 3.39 -29.29
C LYS A 119 4.85 3.71 -29.33
N VAL A 120 5.67 2.73 -29.00
CA VAL A 120 7.12 2.80 -29.03
C VAL A 120 7.62 1.96 -30.19
N ARG A 121 8.48 2.54 -31.04
CA ARG A 121 9.05 1.85 -32.19
C ARG A 121 10.43 1.30 -31.84
N PHE A 122 10.65 0.02 -32.09
CA PHE A 122 11.93 -0.66 -31.92
C PHE A 122 12.72 -0.68 -33.23
N ASN A 123 14.05 -0.76 -33.12
CA ASN A 123 14.92 -0.93 -34.27
C ASN A 123 14.69 -2.31 -34.91
N ASN A 124 14.70 -2.39 -36.24
CA ASN A 124 14.55 -3.67 -36.96
C ASN A 124 15.70 -4.64 -36.68
N ASP A 125 16.88 -4.11 -36.33
CA ASP A 125 18.07 -4.88 -35.92
C ASP A 125 18.22 -4.94 -34.39
N SER A 126 17.15 -4.73 -33.61
CA SER A 126 17.25 -4.77 -32.15
C SER A 126 17.47 -6.20 -31.64
N ASP A 127 18.19 -6.32 -30.52
CA ASP A 127 18.35 -7.59 -29.79
C ASP A 127 16.99 -8.12 -29.22
N PHE A 128 15.91 -7.33 -29.35
CA PHE A 128 14.56 -7.67 -28.95
C PHE A 128 13.74 -8.20 -30.13
N ALA A 129 13.10 -9.35 -29.95
CA ALA A 129 12.28 -10.03 -30.96
C ALA A 129 10.82 -9.55 -30.96
N CYS A 130 10.54 -8.38 -30.37
CA CYS A 130 9.21 -7.79 -30.29
C CYS A 130 8.76 -7.22 -31.64
N SER A 131 7.45 -6.97 -31.76
CA SER A 131 6.87 -6.22 -32.88
C SER A 131 7.58 -4.88 -33.08
N GLN A 132 7.66 -4.40 -34.32
CA GLN A 132 8.32 -3.13 -34.64
C GLN A 132 7.70 -1.94 -33.90
N GLU A 133 6.39 -1.97 -33.63
CA GLU A 133 5.70 -1.01 -32.78
C GLU A 133 5.01 -1.72 -31.62
N VAL A 134 5.23 -1.21 -30.41
CA VAL A 134 4.79 -1.81 -29.16
C VAL A 134 4.03 -0.77 -28.33
N GLU A 135 2.83 -1.11 -27.88
CA GLU A 135 2.06 -0.27 -26.95
C GLU A 135 2.57 -0.43 -25.52
N THR A 136 3.03 0.67 -24.94
CA THR A 136 3.65 0.70 -23.61
C THR A 136 3.07 1.84 -22.78
N VAL A 137 3.04 1.66 -21.46
CA VAL A 137 2.69 2.72 -20.53
C VAL A 137 3.96 3.47 -20.10
N GLN A 138 3.86 4.79 -20.05
CA GLN A 138 4.93 5.67 -19.61
C GLN A 138 4.58 6.32 -18.26
N TYR A 139 5.57 6.39 -17.37
CA TYR A 139 5.53 7.09 -16.08
C TYR A 139 6.81 7.91 -15.89
N HIS A 140 7.04 8.90 -16.75
CA HIS A 140 8.22 9.77 -16.63
C HIS A 140 7.93 11.23 -16.96
N SER A 141 8.59 12.10 -16.20
CA SER A 141 8.67 13.55 -16.46
C SER A 141 10.00 13.96 -17.07
N LEU A 142 11.02 13.13 -16.90
CA LEU A 142 12.36 13.34 -17.42
C LEU A 142 12.61 12.40 -18.59
N HIS A 143 13.31 12.88 -19.60
CA HIS A 143 13.73 12.04 -20.73
C HIS A 143 15.23 12.09 -20.93
N ALA A 144 15.76 10.99 -21.46
CA ALA A 144 17.14 10.90 -21.86
C ALA A 144 17.37 11.36 -23.30
N SER A 145 18.53 11.95 -23.56
CA SER A 145 19.00 12.34 -24.90
C SER A 145 20.47 11.98 -25.06
N LEU A 146 20.81 11.39 -26.20
CA LEU A 146 22.19 11.05 -26.55
C LEU A 146 22.89 12.17 -27.34
N LYS A 147 22.32 13.38 -27.39
CA LYS A 147 22.86 14.52 -28.14
C LYS A 147 23.12 14.24 -29.63
N HIS A 148 22.25 13.47 -30.29
CA HIS A 148 22.23 13.44 -31.76
C HIS A 148 22.05 14.89 -32.25
N ARG A 149 22.90 15.35 -33.18
CA ARG A 149 22.77 16.72 -33.72
C ARG A 149 21.42 16.83 -34.44
N ASP A 150 20.46 17.51 -33.81
CA ASP A 150 19.23 17.91 -34.47
C ASP A 150 19.50 19.23 -35.20
N GLU A 151 19.88 19.14 -36.47
CA GLU A 151 19.74 20.21 -37.47
C GLU A 151 20.01 19.62 -38.88
N ASN A 152 18.94 19.45 -39.66
CA ASN A 152 18.93 19.35 -41.13
C ASN A 152 19.71 18.24 -41.88
N THR A 153 20.08 17.10 -41.27
CA THR A 153 20.78 16.04 -42.03
C THR A 153 20.27 14.62 -41.74
N ASN A 154 20.47 13.76 -42.75
CA ASN A 154 20.20 12.33 -42.85
C ASN A 154 20.91 11.48 -41.75
N VAL A 155 20.74 11.83 -40.48
CA VAL A 155 21.41 11.18 -39.34
C VAL A 155 20.61 9.94 -38.96
N ASP A 156 21.28 8.79 -39.00
CA ASP A 156 20.71 7.52 -38.54
C ASP A 156 20.63 7.49 -37.00
N HIS A 157 19.46 7.82 -36.46
CA HIS A 157 19.19 7.90 -35.02
C HIS A 157 19.17 6.53 -34.31
N TRP A 158 19.38 5.44 -35.04
CA TRP A 158 19.57 4.10 -34.48
C TRP A 158 21.03 3.78 -34.15
N LYS A 159 21.96 4.67 -34.54
CA LYS A 159 23.38 4.57 -34.21
C LYS A 159 23.75 5.40 -32.99
N SER A 160 24.82 4.99 -32.33
CA SER A 160 25.46 5.74 -31.25
C SER A 160 25.85 7.14 -31.71
N SER A 161 25.71 8.13 -30.83
CA SER A 161 26.13 9.49 -31.12
C SER A 161 27.62 9.66 -30.83
N ALA A 162 28.23 10.72 -31.38
CA ALA A 162 29.61 11.07 -31.04
C ALA A 162 29.78 11.43 -29.54
N ALA A 163 28.72 11.90 -28.88
CA ALA A 163 28.73 12.25 -27.47
C ALA A 163 28.58 11.03 -26.55
N CYS A 164 27.91 9.98 -27.03
CA CYS A 164 27.61 8.75 -26.29
C CYS A 164 27.98 7.52 -27.14
N PRO A 165 29.27 7.30 -27.45
CA PRO A 165 29.69 6.23 -28.37
C PRO A 165 29.44 4.82 -27.80
N GLU A 166 29.28 4.70 -26.48
CA GLU A 166 29.08 3.43 -25.77
C GLU A 166 27.61 3.02 -25.67
N LEU A 167 26.67 3.88 -26.05
CA LEU A 167 25.23 3.61 -25.99
C LEU A 167 24.64 3.53 -27.38
N GLN A 168 23.94 2.45 -27.66
CA GLN A 168 23.17 2.28 -28.89
C GLN A 168 21.66 2.43 -28.60
N PRO A 169 20.96 3.34 -29.30
CA PRO A 169 19.50 3.43 -29.26
C PRO A 169 18.83 2.15 -29.76
N LEU A 170 17.82 1.67 -29.03
CA LEU A 170 17.04 0.49 -29.40
C LEU A 170 15.56 0.80 -29.67
N ALA A 171 15.02 1.86 -29.07
CA ALA A 171 13.63 2.24 -29.28
C ALA A 171 13.40 3.75 -29.13
N TRP A 172 12.42 4.26 -29.87
CA TRP A 172 11.98 5.66 -29.85
C TRP A 172 10.45 5.76 -29.79
N ASP A 173 9.95 6.75 -29.04
CA ASP A 173 8.57 7.21 -29.14
C ASP A 173 8.55 8.47 -30.03
N TYR A 174 7.80 8.43 -31.12
CA TYR A 174 7.67 9.55 -32.06
C TYR A 174 6.40 10.34 -31.76
N ASN A 175 6.53 11.66 -31.68
CA ASN A 175 5.37 12.53 -31.46
C ASN A 175 4.47 12.55 -32.72
N SER A 176 3.47 11.67 -32.78
CA SER A 176 2.48 11.61 -33.87
C SER A 176 1.45 12.74 -33.83
N ASP A 177 1.36 13.46 -32.71
CA ASP A 177 0.22 14.33 -32.39
C ASP A 177 0.47 15.82 -32.68
N ASN A 178 1.48 16.15 -33.48
CA ASN A 178 1.64 17.50 -34.04
C ASN A 178 0.54 17.80 -35.09
N LYS A 179 -0.71 17.94 -34.64
CA LYS A 179 -1.56 18.98 -35.21
C LYS A 179 -1.14 20.29 -34.51
N PRO A 180 -0.76 21.34 -35.27
CA PRO A 180 -0.46 22.62 -34.66
C PRO A 180 -1.77 23.18 -34.09
N ASP A 181 -1.95 23.11 -32.78
CA ASP A 181 -2.94 23.94 -32.10
C ASP A 181 -2.44 25.38 -32.17
N ALA A 182 -3.23 26.24 -32.83
CA ALA A 182 -2.87 27.59 -33.24
C ALA A 182 -2.79 28.61 -32.08
N THR A 183 -2.55 28.19 -30.83
CA THR A 183 -2.65 29.06 -29.65
C THR A 183 -1.53 28.94 -28.62
N SER A 184 -0.48 28.14 -28.85
CA SER A 184 0.66 28.02 -27.92
C SER A 184 1.96 28.52 -28.56
N GLU A 185 2.18 29.84 -28.56
CA GLU A 185 3.40 30.48 -29.09
C GLU A 185 4.55 30.65 -28.08
N ILE A 186 4.51 30.06 -26.87
CA ILE A 186 5.49 30.40 -25.80
C ILE A 186 6.23 29.20 -25.15
N LEU A 187 6.05 27.96 -25.59
CA LEU A 187 6.77 26.81 -25.00
C LEU A 187 7.85 26.24 -25.92
N SER A 188 8.99 25.89 -25.32
CA SER A 188 10.14 25.21 -25.93
C SER A 188 9.67 24.08 -26.86
N PRO A 189 10.30 23.88 -28.04
CA PRO A 189 9.83 22.89 -29.00
C PRO A 189 9.85 21.49 -28.38
N SER A 190 8.70 20.80 -28.41
CA SER A 190 8.60 19.43 -27.93
C SER A 190 9.58 18.51 -28.69
N PRO A 191 10.27 17.59 -28.00
CA PRO A 191 11.20 16.70 -28.67
C PRO A 191 10.43 15.89 -29.71
N GLN A 192 10.86 15.93 -30.98
CA GLN A 192 10.22 15.20 -32.08
C GLN A 192 10.22 13.67 -31.84
N ARG A 193 11.17 13.20 -31.04
CA ARG A 193 11.33 11.81 -30.61
C ARG A 193 11.84 11.75 -29.16
N VAL A 194 11.37 10.78 -28.40
CA VAL A 194 11.81 10.48 -27.04
C VAL A 194 12.50 9.12 -27.02
N LEU A 195 13.70 9.04 -26.44
CA LEU A 195 14.47 7.80 -26.37
C LEU A 195 13.83 6.85 -25.36
N MET A 196 13.51 5.62 -25.80
CA MET A 196 12.74 4.67 -24.99
C MET A 196 13.50 3.42 -24.60
N ALA A 197 14.59 3.09 -25.30
CA ALA A 197 15.46 1.99 -24.93
C ALA A 197 16.89 2.18 -25.44
N VAL A 198 17.87 1.67 -24.70
CA VAL A 198 19.28 1.60 -25.09
C VAL A 198 19.90 0.27 -24.71
N ARG A 199 21.01 -0.05 -25.37
CA ARG A 199 22.00 -1.02 -24.88
C ARG A 199 23.38 -0.39 -24.84
N HIS A 200 24.20 -0.87 -23.93
CA HIS A 200 25.61 -0.59 -23.94
C HIS A 200 26.31 -1.46 -25.01
N VAL A 201 27.30 -0.90 -25.71
CA VAL A 201 27.94 -1.57 -26.87
C VAL A 201 28.80 -2.77 -26.44
N SER A 202 29.57 -2.63 -25.35
CA SER A 202 30.44 -3.70 -24.82
C SER A 202 29.92 -4.40 -23.55
N ASN A 203 29.33 -3.65 -22.62
CA ASN A 203 28.83 -4.18 -21.35
C ASN A 203 27.42 -4.77 -21.53
N PRO A 204 27.02 -5.80 -20.75
CA PRO A 204 25.70 -6.43 -20.84
C PRO A 204 24.61 -5.57 -20.17
N PHE A 205 24.62 -4.26 -20.42
CA PHE A 205 23.67 -3.31 -19.84
C PHE A 205 22.63 -2.93 -20.87
N PHE A 206 21.37 -3.07 -20.47
CA PHE A 206 20.21 -2.65 -21.25
C PHE A 206 19.41 -1.68 -20.39
N GLY A 207 18.63 -0.82 -21.03
CA GLY A 207 17.65 -0.04 -20.30
C GLY A 207 16.43 0.32 -21.14
N ILE A 208 15.30 0.46 -20.45
CA ILE A 208 14.00 0.84 -21.00
C ILE A 208 13.39 1.98 -20.18
N GLN A 209 12.75 2.95 -20.85
CA GLN A 209 12.11 4.10 -20.21
C GLN A 209 10.62 3.84 -19.86
N PHE A 210 10.01 2.81 -20.45
CA PHE A 210 8.60 2.48 -20.26
C PHE A 210 8.41 1.34 -19.24
N HIS A 211 7.17 1.15 -18.81
CA HIS A 211 6.79 0.19 -17.78
C HIS A 211 6.07 -1.02 -18.38
N ALA A 212 6.82 -2.10 -18.63
CA ALA A 212 6.30 -3.33 -19.23
C ALA A 212 5.29 -4.07 -18.33
N GLU A 213 5.39 -3.86 -17.01
CA GLU A 213 4.57 -4.47 -15.97
C GLU A 213 3.19 -3.85 -15.82
N SER A 214 2.99 -2.62 -16.32
CA SER A 214 1.70 -1.93 -16.25
C SER A 214 0.61 -2.78 -16.91
N ILE A 215 -0.60 -2.74 -16.35
CA ILE A 215 -1.71 -3.55 -16.84
C ILE A 215 -2.11 -3.20 -18.28
N CYS A 216 -1.91 -1.94 -18.70
CA CYS A 216 -2.22 -1.46 -20.05
C CYS A 216 -1.06 -1.61 -21.06
N SER A 217 0.11 -2.09 -20.64
CA SER A 217 1.20 -2.42 -21.58
C SER A 217 0.86 -3.70 -22.36
N SER A 218 1.25 -3.75 -23.62
CA SER A 218 0.95 -4.89 -24.49
C SER A 218 1.75 -6.14 -24.11
N GLU A 219 1.33 -7.29 -24.64
CA GLU A 219 2.10 -8.53 -24.48
C GLU A 219 3.50 -8.44 -25.11
N ASP A 220 3.64 -7.71 -26.21
CA ASP A 220 4.95 -7.45 -26.83
C ASP A 220 5.84 -6.58 -25.95
N ALA A 221 5.27 -5.64 -25.18
CA ALA A 221 6.03 -4.85 -24.20
C ALA A 221 6.62 -5.75 -23.10
N ARG A 222 5.86 -6.77 -22.67
CA ARG A 222 6.32 -7.75 -21.68
C ARG A 222 7.39 -8.68 -22.25
N ARG A 223 7.37 -8.99 -23.55
CA ARG A 223 8.39 -9.82 -24.24
C ARG A 223 9.79 -9.24 -24.22
N VAL A 224 9.91 -7.91 -24.13
CA VAL A 224 11.20 -7.25 -23.95
C VAL A 224 11.96 -7.80 -22.73
N ILE A 225 11.25 -8.22 -21.67
CA ILE A 225 11.85 -8.83 -20.49
C ILE A 225 12.42 -10.22 -20.79
N ASP A 226 11.73 -11.03 -21.59
CA ASP A 226 12.22 -12.37 -21.98
C ASP A 226 13.47 -12.26 -22.87
N ASP A 227 13.44 -11.32 -23.81
CA ASP A 227 14.52 -11.09 -24.75
C ASP A 227 15.77 -10.58 -24.02
N TRP A 228 15.60 -9.62 -23.09
CA TRP A 228 16.68 -9.20 -22.20
C TRP A 228 17.24 -10.39 -21.40
N TRP A 229 16.37 -11.24 -20.85
CA TRP A 229 16.82 -12.40 -20.08
C TRP A 229 17.55 -13.43 -20.94
N ALA A 230 17.13 -13.62 -22.19
CA ALA A 230 17.82 -14.46 -23.15
C ALA A 230 19.24 -13.93 -23.43
N ALA A 231 19.37 -12.62 -23.67
CA ALA A 231 20.65 -11.95 -23.86
C ALA A 231 21.54 -12.05 -22.60
N ALA A 232 20.97 -11.83 -21.42
CA ALA A 232 21.66 -11.96 -20.13
C ALA A 232 22.24 -13.36 -19.94
N ARG A 233 21.44 -14.41 -20.17
CA ARG A 233 21.92 -15.81 -20.07
C ARG A 233 22.98 -16.15 -21.11
N ALA A 234 22.84 -15.63 -22.33
CA ALA A 234 23.85 -15.82 -23.38
C ALA A 234 25.19 -15.20 -22.99
N TRP A 235 25.17 -13.97 -22.46
CA TRP A 235 26.36 -13.31 -21.94
C TRP A 235 26.99 -14.08 -20.79
N THR A 236 26.19 -14.56 -19.85
CA THR A 236 26.69 -15.38 -18.73
C THR A 236 27.39 -16.62 -19.28
N ARG A 237 26.78 -17.40 -20.17
CA ARG A 237 27.44 -18.58 -20.77
C ARG A 237 28.77 -18.25 -21.46
N TYR A 238 28.81 -17.15 -22.22
CA TYR A 238 30.02 -16.72 -22.93
C TYR A 238 31.14 -16.29 -21.98
N SER A 239 30.83 -15.46 -20.98
CA SER A 239 31.79 -14.98 -19.99
C SER A 239 32.44 -16.12 -19.21
N TRP A 240 31.69 -17.21 -18.96
CA TRP A 240 32.20 -18.43 -18.33
C TRP A 240 33.16 -19.19 -19.25
N GLN A 241 32.80 -19.41 -20.52
CA GLN A 241 33.66 -20.09 -21.50
C GLN A 241 34.99 -19.33 -21.72
N MET A 242 34.94 -18.00 -21.75
CA MET A 242 36.14 -17.14 -21.86
C MET A 242 37.05 -17.20 -20.62
N ARG A 243 36.51 -17.45 -19.42
CA ARG A 243 37.29 -17.59 -18.18
C ARG A 243 38.03 -18.93 -18.12
N ASP A 244 37.39 -20.01 -18.54
CA ASP A 244 37.99 -21.36 -18.58
C ASP A 244 39.22 -21.44 -19.53
N ILE A 245 39.18 -20.64 -20.60
CA ILE A 245 40.27 -20.50 -21.57
C ILE A 245 41.44 -19.63 -21.04
N ARG A 246 41.19 -18.76 -20.05
CA ARG A 246 42.22 -17.88 -19.46
C ARG A 246 42.94 -18.54 -18.27
N ASP A 247 42.27 -19.44 -17.55
CA ASP A 247 42.83 -20.20 -16.42
C ASP A 247 43.55 -21.50 -16.84
N THR A 248 43.60 -21.81 -18.13
CA THR A 248 44.46 -22.88 -18.65
C THR A 248 45.90 -22.37 -18.81
N PRO A 249 46.93 -22.98 -18.17
CA PRO A 249 48.29 -22.45 -18.22
C PRO A 249 48.84 -22.51 -19.64
N ARG A 250 49.08 -21.32 -20.23
CA ARG A 250 49.73 -21.16 -21.53
C ARG A 250 51.21 -21.54 -21.43
N ILE A 251 51.57 -22.74 -21.87
CA ILE A 251 52.95 -23.04 -22.24
C ILE A 251 53.21 -22.36 -23.60
N ILE A 252 54.13 -21.40 -23.60
CA ILE A 252 54.64 -20.74 -24.80
C ILE A 252 55.49 -21.74 -25.58
N SER A 253 55.24 -21.89 -26.88
CA SER A 253 56.30 -22.07 -27.86
C SER A 253 55.87 -21.53 -29.23
N SER A 254 56.59 -20.53 -29.68
CA SER A 254 56.54 -19.91 -31.01
C SER A 254 57.05 -20.84 -32.11
N ALA A 255 56.34 -20.94 -33.24
CA ALA A 255 56.86 -20.68 -34.61
C ALA A 255 55.92 -21.18 -35.74
N PHE A 256 55.49 -20.22 -36.57
CA PHE A 256 55.23 -20.22 -38.02
C PHE A 256 54.16 -21.10 -38.72
N VAL A 257 53.14 -20.38 -39.23
CA VAL A 257 52.64 -20.25 -40.63
C VAL A 257 52.30 -21.51 -41.48
N SER A 258 51.06 -21.42 -42.00
CA SER A 258 50.44 -21.95 -43.23
C SER A 258 50.14 -23.45 -43.39
N ASP A 259 48.85 -23.64 -43.67
CA ASP A 259 48.26 -24.52 -44.68
C ASP A 259 47.66 -25.88 -44.30
N GLU A 260 46.63 -26.16 -45.10
CA GLU A 260 45.50 -27.06 -44.93
C GLU A 260 45.83 -28.57 -44.94
N LYS A 261 44.93 -29.29 -44.25
CA LYS A 261 44.45 -30.67 -44.50
C LYS A 261 45.39 -31.86 -44.23
N PHE A 262 44.69 -32.95 -43.90
CA PHE A 262 44.98 -34.37 -44.11
C PHE A 262 45.31 -35.27 -42.90
N TRP A 263 44.68 -36.43 -42.99
CA TRP A 263 44.40 -37.50 -42.03
C TRP A 263 45.59 -38.43 -41.73
N ALA A 264 45.54 -39.11 -40.57
CA ALA A 264 46.03 -40.49 -40.29
C ALA A 264 47.19 -40.71 -39.28
N ALA A 265 46.89 -41.62 -38.34
CA ALA A 265 47.67 -42.81 -37.93
C ALA A 265 48.84 -42.74 -36.92
N GLU A 266 48.57 -43.41 -35.79
CA GLU A 266 49.36 -44.43 -35.07
C GLU A 266 50.76 -44.20 -34.46
N LYS A 267 50.82 -44.62 -33.17
CA LYS A 267 51.88 -45.39 -32.46
C LYS A 267 53.23 -44.71 -32.21
N THR A 268 53.55 -44.45 -30.93
CA THR A 268 54.37 -45.33 -30.05
C THR A 268 54.79 -44.62 -28.75
N ARG A 269 54.79 -45.39 -27.64
CA ARG A 269 55.46 -45.14 -26.33
C ARG A 269 56.99 -45.37 -26.50
N PRO A 270 57.92 -44.84 -25.65
CA PRO A 270 58.03 -45.27 -24.23
C PRO A 270 58.73 -44.36 -23.18
N SER A 271 58.55 -44.80 -21.91
CA SER A 271 59.47 -44.87 -20.74
C SER A 271 59.95 -43.64 -19.92
N LYS A 272 59.75 -43.80 -18.59
CA LYS A 272 60.34 -43.12 -17.41
C LYS A 272 61.86 -43.40 -17.24
N PRO A 273 62.60 -42.65 -16.39
CA PRO A 273 62.80 -42.99 -14.94
C PRO A 273 62.81 -41.72 -14.02
N GLN A 274 62.31 -41.67 -12.78
CA GLN A 274 62.65 -42.25 -11.45
C GLN A 274 63.82 -41.57 -10.66
N ARG A 275 63.52 -41.27 -9.37
CA ARG A 275 64.39 -40.93 -8.19
C ARG A 275 64.80 -39.45 -8.01
N THR A 276 64.87 -38.81 -6.83
CA THR A 276 64.90 -39.21 -5.40
C THR A 276 64.74 -37.96 -4.49
N HIS A 277 64.21 -38.12 -3.27
CA HIS A 277 64.26 -37.14 -2.16
C HIS A 277 65.67 -37.04 -1.53
N PRO A 278 65.93 -36.01 -0.69
CA PRO A 278 65.90 -36.29 0.76
C PRO A 278 65.32 -35.18 1.67
N ASN A 279 64.88 -35.62 2.85
CA ASN A 279 64.56 -34.90 4.09
C ASN A 279 65.83 -34.32 4.76
N ALA A 280 65.66 -33.32 5.64
CA ALA A 280 66.15 -33.34 7.03
C ALA A 280 65.66 -32.13 7.85
N GLU A 281 65.25 -32.42 9.09
CA GLU A 281 64.87 -31.52 10.19
C GLU A 281 66.08 -30.78 10.81
N SER A 282 65.84 -29.67 11.53
CA SER A 282 65.89 -29.62 13.02
C SER A 282 66.27 -28.23 13.63
N VAL A 283 65.82 -28.05 14.88
CA VAL A 283 66.36 -27.24 16.02
C VAL A 283 65.68 -25.91 16.42
N LEU A 284 64.63 -26.05 17.25
CA LEU A 284 64.40 -25.58 18.64
C LEU A 284 65.05 -24.32 19.30
N LYS A 285 64.20 -23.76 20.21
CA LYS A 285 64.40 -22.93 21.44
C LYS A 285 64.63 -21.42 21.25
N ALA A 286 64.28 -20.51 22.17
CA ALA A 286 63.34 -20.36 23.30
C ALA A 286 63.62 -18.94 23.87
N ILE A 287 62.69 -18.29 24.58
CA ILE A 287 62.89 -17.58 25.87
C ILE A 287 61.59 -16.91 26.33
N ASP A 288 61.47 -16.93 27.65
CA ASP A 288 60.37 -16.76 28.60
C ASP A 288 60.22 -15.30 29.09
N GLY A 289 59.12 -14.98 29.80
CA GLY A 289 59.08 -13.78 30.66
C GLY A 289 57.71 -13.20 31.08
N ASN A 290 57.29 -13.58 32.31
CA ASN A 290 56.43 -12.87 33.31
C ASN A 290 55.03 -12.39 32.92
N VAL A 291 53.91 -12.88 33.48
CA VAL A 291 53.42 -12.93 34.89
C VAL A 291 53.24 -11.55 35.55
N ASP A 292 51.98 -11.13 35.72
CA ASP A 292 51.53 -10.63 37.02
C ASP A 292 50.02 -10.87 37.26
N LYS A 293 49.70 -11.27 38.49
CA LYS A 293 48.37 -11.68 38.99
C LYS A 293 47.86 -10.62 39.97
N ARG A 294 46.58 -10.23 39.93
CA ARG A 294 45.81 -9.90 41.15
C ARG A 294 44.33 -10.30 41.03
N LYS A 295 43.84 -10.93 42.10
CA LYS A 295 42.52 -11.54 42.33
C LYS A 295 41.67 -10.64 43.26
N PRO A 296 40.38 -10.99 43.52
CA PRO A 296 39.26 -10.08 43.76
C PRO A 296 38.94 -9.85 45.25
N LEU A 297 37.96 -8.99 45.54
CA LEU A 297 37.38 -8.82 46.88
C LEU A 297 35.85 -8.94 46.84
N SER A 298 35.39 -9.98 47.51
CA SER A 298 34.03 -10.29 47.96
C SER A 298 33.62 -9.43 49.16
N ASN A 299 32.31 -9.22 49.34
CA ASN A 299 31.73 -9.12 50.69
C ASN A 299 30.26 -9.55 50.68
N ASP A 300 30.01 -10.69 51.33
CA ASP A 300 28.71 -11.17 51.77
C ASP A 300 28.25 -10.39 53.01
N ARG A 301 26.97 -9.99 53.06
CA ARG A 301 26.18 -9.92 54.30
C ARG A 301 24.72 -10.29 54.03
N LYS A 302 24.25 -11.30 54.76
CA LYS A 302 22.86 -11.76 54.86
C LYS A 302 22.11 -10.95 55.94
N ASP A 303 20.84 -10.63 55.69
CA ASP A 303 19.73 -10.78 56.65
C ASP A 303 18.36 -10.70 55.92
N PRO A 304 17.26 -11.25 56.48
CA PRO A 304 16.11 -11.76 55.75
C PRO A 304 14.81 -10.97 55.99
N SER A 305 13.75 -11.42 55.31
CA SER A 305 12.33 -11.08 55.46
C SER A 305 11.85 -9.80 54.77
N THR A 306 11.08 -9.97 53.69
CA THR A 306 9.66 -9.55 53.55
C THR A 306 9.13 -9.91 52.16
N GLY A 307 8.04 -10.69 52.14
CA GLY A 307 6.90 -10.55 51.22
C GLY A 307 7.14 -10.56 49.71
N GLU A 308 6.69 -11.65 49.08
CA GLU A 308 6.54 -11.83 47.64
C GLU A 308 6.01 -10.59 46.89
N ILE A 309 6.79 -10.11 45.93
CA ILE A 309 6.31 -9.35 44.78
C ILE A 309 6.57 -10.24 43.57
N SER A 310 5.50 -10.84 43.04
CA SER A 310 5.55 -11.60 41.80
C SER A 310 5.92 -10.68 40.64
N SER A 311 7.04 -11.00 39.98
CA SER A 311 7.53 -10.38 38.75
C SER A 311 6.57 -10.56 37.57
N PRO A 312 6.35 -9.56 36.70
CA PRO A 312 5.43 -9.65 35.56
C PRO A 312 6.14 -10.23 34.32
N HIS A 313 6.70 -11.45 34.43
CA HIS A 313 7.35 -12.15 33.32
C HIS A 313 6.65 -13.48 33.01
N ALA A 314 5.32 -13.43 32.84
CA ALA A 314 4.59 -14.50 32.18
C ALA A 314 4.07 -13.96 30.85
N ARG A 315 4.62 -14.45 29.73
CA ARG A 315 3.86 -14.49 28.47
C ARG A 315 2.57 -15.22 28.81
N THR A 316 1.48 -14.48 28.96
CA THR A 316 0.19 -15.09 29.22
C THR A 316 -0.16 -15.82 27.93
N THR A 317 -0.01 -17.13 27.90
CA THR A 317 -0.66 -18.01 26.91
C THR A 317 -2.15 -17.74 27.01
N GLN A 318 -2.63 -16.74 26.25
CA GLN A 318 -4.03 -16.33 26.25
C GLN A 318 -4.83 -17.46 25.61
N ARG A 319 -5.62 -18.13 26.45
CA ARG A 319 -6.39 -19.32 26.10
C ARG A 319 -7.39 -18.97 24.99
N THR A 320 -7.29 -19.63 23.84
CA THR A 320 -8.27 -19.49 22.76
C THR A 320 -9.67 -19.90 23.25
N GLN A 321 -10.65 -19.02 23.04
CA GLN A 321 -12.03 -19.24 23.43
C GLN A 321 -12.84 -19.71 22.22
N LYS A 322 -13.55 -20.83 22.37
CA LYS A 322 -14.56 -21.25 21.39
C LYS A 322 -15.79 -20.36 21.57
N VAL A 323 -16.23 -19.72 20.49
CA VAL A 323 -17.34 -18.76 20.50
C VAL A 323 -18.52 -19.36 19.76
N HIS A 324 -19.68 -19.40 20.42
CA HIS A 324 -20.93 -19.80 19.77
C HIS A 324 -21.62 -18.55 19.24
N VAL A 325 -22.07 -18.60 17.98
CA VAL A 325 -22.86 -17.51 17.37
C VAL A 325 -24.33 -17.89 17.47
N ASP A 326 -25.07 -17.31 18.43
CA ASP A 326 -26.52 -17.45 18.49
C ASP A 326 -27.14 -16.53 17.42
N THR A 327 -28.07 -17.05 16.63
CA THR A 327 -28.67 -16.32 15.51
C THR A 327 -30.15 -16.64 15.35
N LYS A 328 -30.97 -15.60 15.27
CA LYS A 328 -32.36 -15.68 14.81
C LYS A 328 -32.54 -14.91 13.52
N ILE A 329 -33.34 -15.46 12.62
CA ILE A 329 -33.62 -14.90 11.30
C ILE A 329 -35.06 -14.41 11.27
N LEU A 330 -35.26 -13.18 10.81
CA LEU A 330 -36.55 -12.57 10.52
C LEU A 330 -36.58 -12.08 9.07
N ASP A 331 -37.79 -11.90 8.53
CA ASP A 331 -38.01 -11.12 7.33
C ASP A 331 -37.92 -9.63 7.65
N VAL A 332 -37.32 -8.83 6.75
CA VAL A 332 -37.19 -7.37 6.95
C VAL A 332 -38.56 -6.68 6.90
N GLU A 333 -39.49 -7.18 6.07
CA GLU A 333 -40.84 -6.61 5.90
C GLU A 333 -40.83 -5.07 5.75
N GLU A 334 -41.54 -4.34 6.63
CA GLU A 334 -41.63 -2.87 6.61
C GLU A 334 -40.49 -2.16 7.39
N TRP A 335 -39.50 -2.91 7.89
CA TRP A 335 -38.41 -2.32 8.66
C TRP A 335 -37.42 -1.59 7.77
N THR A 336 -37.06 -0.38 8.18
CA THR A 336 -35.98 0.42 7.61
C THR A 336 -34.88 0.53 8.65
N ILE A 337 -33.64 0.80 8.24
CA ILE A 337 -32.55 1.02 9.18
C ILE A 337 -32.89 2.11 10.21
N PRO A 338 -33.48 3.26 9.84
CA PRO A 338 -33.92 4.25 10.82
C PRO A 338 -35.00 3.76 11.80
N SER A 339 -35.96 2.95 11.36
CA SER A 339 -37.01 2.45 12.25
C SER A 339 -36.48 1.38 13.21
N ILE A 340 -35.55 0.53 12.78
CA ILE A 340 -34.87 -0.44 13.66
C ILE A 340 -34.06 0.31 14.73
N CYS A 341 -33.27 1.30 14.33
CA CYS A 341 -32.46 2.09 15.25
C CYS A 341 -33.34 2.82 16.28
N GLY A 342 -34.49 3.36 15.85
CA GLY A 342 -35.46 3.99 16.75
C GLY A 342 -36.13 3.00 17.72
N ALA A 343 -36.52 1.82 17.24
CA ALA A 343 -37.18 0.81 18.08
C ALA A 343 -36.25 0.19 19.14
N LEU A 344 -34.94 0.20 18.87
CA LEU A 344 -33.92 -0.36 19.77
C LEU A 344 -33.08 0.70 20.49
N HIS A 345 -33.39 1.99 20.30
CA HIS A 345 -32.66 3.10 20.91
C HIS A 345 -31.14 3.11 20.61
N LEU A 346 -30.75 2.69 19.40
CA LEU A 346 -29.33 2.46 19.06
C LEU A 346 -28.49 3.73 18.94
N THR A 347 -29.12 4.92 18.98
CA THR A 347 -28.50 6.20 18.63
C THR A 347 -28.49 7.21 19.77
N GLU A 348 -28.87 6.79 20.98
CA GLU A 348 -28.88 7.62 22.20
C GLU A 348 -27.50 7.73 22.88
N GLY A 349 -26.50 6.94 22.46
CA GLY A 349 -25.16 6.87 23.03
C GLY A 349 -24.08 6.60 22.00
N GLU A 350 -23.10 5.76 22.35
CA GLU A 350 -22.15 5.23 21.36
C GLU A 350 -22.88 4.31 20.37
N SER A 351 -22.51 4.39 19.11
CA SER A 351 -23.22 3.72 18.02
C SER A 351 -22.29 3.41 16.87
N VAL A 352 -22.45 2.23 16.28
CA VAL A 352 -21.79 1.88 15.01
C VAL A 352 -22.83 1.29 14.06
N ILE A 353 -23.19 2.08 13.05
CA ILE A 353 -24.15 1.70 12.01
C ILE A 353 -23.40 1.79 10.69
N LEU A 354 -23.14 0.63 10.08
CA LEU A 354 -22.63 0.52 8.72
C LEU A 354 -23.82 0.25 7.81
N ASP A 355 -24.11 1.17 6.90
CA ASP A 355 -25.36 1.20 6.16
C ASP A 355 -25.11 1.14 4.65
N SER A 356 -25.99 0.47 3.94
CA SER A 356 -25.97 0.39 2.50
C SER A 356 -27.35 0.67 1.90
N GLU A 357 -27.40 1.71 1.08
CA GLU A 357 -28.62 2.21 0.45
C GLU A 357 -28.74 1.92 -1.04
N GLN A 358 -27.77 1.22 -1.64
CA GLN A 358 -27.72 1.01 -3.09
C GLN A 358 -27.95 -0.45 -3.48
N HIS A 359 -29.21 -0.86 -3.46
CA HIS A 359 -29.62 -2.27 -3.66
C HIS A 359 -29.65 -2.76 -5.11
N GLN A 360 -29.26 -1.93 -6.08
CA GLN A 360 -29.39 -2.29 -7.51
C GLN A 360 -28.29 -3.24 -8.00
N ARG A 361 -27.18 -3.39 -7.25
CA ARG A 361 -26.09 -4.32 -7.62
C ARG A 361 -25.68 -5.18 -6.42
N PRO A 362 -25.80 -6.51 -6.49
CA PRO A 362 -25.43 -7.39 -5.37
C PRO A 362 -23.91 -7.37 -5.05
N GLU A 363 -23.05 -6.92 -5.96
CA GLU A 363 -21.58 -6.90 -5.74
C GLU A 363 -21.11 -5.89 -4.67
N VAL A 364 -21.91 -4.84 -4.41
CA VAL A 364 -21.54 -3.71 -3.54
C VAL A 364 -22.75 -3.32 -2.71
N GLY A 365 -22.58 -3.20 -1.39
CA GLY A 365 -23.66 -2.73 -0.54
C GLY A 365 -24.81 -3.72 -0.32
N GLU A 366 -24.53 -5.02 -0.31
CA GLU A 366 -25.52 -6.08 -0.09
C GLU A 366 -26.10 -6.09 1.34
N TYR A 367 -25.29 -5.66 2.33
CA TYR A 367 -25.64 -5.74 3.75
C TYR A 367 -25.54 -4.40 4.46
N SER A 368 -26.43 -4.17 5.43
CA SER A 368 -26.23 -3.18 6.51
C SER A 368 -25.94 -3.91 7.83
N ILE A 369 -25.04 -3.37 8.64
CA ILE A 369 -24.61 -3.93 9.93
C ILE A 369 -24.89 -2.91 11.03
N LEU A 370 -25.72 -3.28 11.99
CA LEU A 370 -25.99 -2.51 13.21
C LEU A 370 -25.26 -3.18 14.37
N GLY A 371 -24.14 -2.59 14.80
CA GLY A 371 -23.42 -3.06 15.98
C GLY A 371 -24.00 -2.44 17.24
N ILE A 372 -24.35 -3.29 18.20
CA ILE A 372 -24.89 -2.87 19.48
C ILE A 372 -23.71 -2.60 20.42
N VAL A 373 -23.44 -1.32 20.67
CA VAL A 373 -22.38 -0.90 21.60
C VAL A 373 -22.95 -0.89 23.01
N LEU A 374 -22.38 -1.70 23.90
CA LEU A 374 -22.77 -1.78 25.29
C LEU A 374 -21.83 -0.91 26.14
N PRO A 375 -22.24 -0.44 27.33
CA PRO A 375 -21.33 0.30 28.23
C PRO A 375 -20.05 -0.47 28.58
N GLU A 376 -20.12 -1.80 28.63
CA GLU A 376 -18.97 -2.68 28.86
C GLU A 376 -18.18 -3.05 27.59
N SER A 377 -18.64 -2.66 26.39
CA SER A 377 -17.95 -2.97 25.14
C SER A 377 -16.51 -2.47 25.16
N LEU A 378 -15.59 -3.33 24.73
CA LEU A 378 -14.17 -3.01 24.66
C LEU A 378 -13.90 -2.03 23.52
N ARG A 379 -13.30 -0.89 23.82
CA ARG A 379 -12.84 0.09 22.84
C ARG A 379 -11.32 0.17 22.84
N PHE A 380 -10.74 0.22 21.65
CA PHE A 380 -9.31 0.36 21.39
C PHE A 380 -9.06 1.66 20.65
N GLU A 381 -8.30 2.56 21.24
CA GLU A 381 -8.00 3.89 20.70
C GLU A 381 -6.49 4.07 20.58
N HIS A 382 -6.03 4.60 19.45
CA HIS A 382 -4.62 4.90 19.22
C HIS A 382 -4.45 6.26 18.53
N THR A 383 -3.42 6.98 18.96
CA THR A 383 -3.06 8.29 18.44
C THR A 383 -1.74 8.17 17.69
N ALA A 384 -1.70 8.63 16.44
CA ALA A 384 -0.54 8.44 15.59
C ALA A 384 0.71 9.11 16.20
N GLY A 385 1.82 8.39 16.24
CA GLY A 385 3.08 8.81 16.87
C GLY A 385 3.15 8.56 18.39
N THR A 386 2.14 7.94 18.99
CA THR A 386 2.23 7.40 20.36
C THR A 386 2.62 5.92 20.32
N SER A 387 3.28 5.43 21.37
CA SER A 387 3.68 4.02 21.47
C SER A 387 2.67 3.18 22.25
N ASP A 388 1.50 3.74 22.59
CA ASP A 388 0.48 3.07 23.38
C ASP A 388 -0.86 2.96 22.66
N ILE A 389 -1.65 2.00 23.13
CA ILE A 389 -3.06 1.83 22.80
C ILE A 389 -3.88 1.97 24.08
N ARG A 390 -4.89 2.83 24.04
CA ARG A 390 -5.84 2.99 25.13
C ARG A 390 -6.97 1.98 24.96
N ARG A 391 -7.09 1.08 25.93
CA ARG A 391 -8.17 0.12 26.04
C ARG A 391 -9.18 0.62 27.08
N THR A 392 -10.43 0.84 26.67
CA THR A 392 -11.51 1.31 27.55
C THR A 392 -12.65 0.29 27.60
N SER A 393 -13.22 0.04 28.78
CA SER A 393 -14.45 -0.74 28.98
C SER A 393 -15.12 -0.35 30.29
N GLY A 394 -16.45 -0.18 30.30
CA GLY A 394 -17.19 0.13 31.52
C GLY A 394 -16.79 1.44 32.19
N GLY A 395 -16.25 2.40 31.43
CA GLY A 395 -15.71 3.66 31.95
C GLY A 395 -14.28 3.58 32.51
N HIS A 396 -13.68 2.39 32.59
CA HIS A 396 -12.28 2.21 33.00
C HIS A 396 -11.36 2.12 31.78
N GLY A 397 -10.33 2.97 31.76
CA GLY A 397 -9.30 2.99 30.73
C GLY A 397 -7.98 2.42 31.25
N SER A 398 -7.27 1.68 30.41
CA SER A 398 -5.88 1.24 30.64
C SER A 398 -5.07 1.46 29.37
N ASN A 399 -3.83 1.91 29.50
CA ASN A 399 -2.92 2.04 28.36
C ASN A 399 -2.02 0.81 28.31
N LEU A 400 -1.83 0.29 27.10
CA LEU A 400 -0.95 -0.83 26.81
C LEU A 400 0.16 -0.37 25.88
N ASP A 401 1.40 -0.73 26.19
CA ASP A 401 2.58 -0.41 25.40
C ASP A 401 2.67 -1.33 24.15
N LEU A 402 2.66 -0.72 22.97
CA LEU A 402 2.78 -1.38 21.68
C LEU A 402 4.23 -1.77 21.33
N ALA A 403 5.24 -1.37 22.10
CA ALA A 403 6.64 -1.74 21.85
C ALA A 403 6.88 -3.27 21.78
N HIS A 404 5.99 -4.06 22.41
CA HIS A 404 6.04 -5.52 22.41
C HIS A 404 5.36 -6.18 21.19
N TYR A 405 4.72 -5.40 20.32
CA TYR A 405 3.98 -5.90 19.16
C TYR A 405 4.67 -5.45 17.86
N PRO A 406 5.44 -6.33 17.21
CA PRO A 406 6.03 -6.02 15.90
C PRO A 406 4.91 -5.74 14.89
N GLY A 407 4.87 -4.54 14.32
CA GLY A 407 3.74 -4.07 13.49
C GLY A 407 2.67 -3.26 14.24
N GLY A 408 2.91 -2.94 15.51
CA GLY A 408 2.11 -2.02 16.31
C GLY A 408 0.67 -2.48 16.52
N ILE A 409 -0.27 -1.54 16.39
CA ILE A 409 -1.69 -1.78 16.67
C ILE A 409 -2.31 -2.87 15.79
N ILE A 410 -1.89 -3.02 14.53
CA ILE A 410 -2.47 -4.04 13.64
C ILE A 410 -2.19 -5.44 14.18
N THR A 411 -0.96 -5.71 14.59
CA THR A 411 -0.57 -7.00 15.18
C THR A 411 -1.32 -7.24 16.48
N TYR A 412 -1.46 -6.21 17.31
CA TYR A 412 -2.27 -6.30 18.52
C TYR A 412 -3.75 -6.68 18.22
N LEU A 413 -4.39 -6.03 17.25
CA LEU A 413 -5.79 -6.33 16.88
C LEU A 413 -5.92 -7.74 16.28
N LYS A 414 -4.93 -8.18 15.50
CA LYS A 414 -4.85 -9.53 14.94
C LYS A 414 -4.78 -10.58 16.06
N ASP A 415 -3.88 -10.39 17.03
CA ASP A 415 -3.73 -11.29 18.18
C ASP A 415 -4.97 -11.27 19.08
N PHE A 416 -5.61 -10.10 19.23
CA PHE A 416 -6.87 -9.98 19.94
C PHE A 416 -7.99 -10.81 19.28
N LEU A 417 -8.17 -10.70 17.96
CA LEU A 417 -9.17 -11.47 17.23
C LEU A 417 -8.89 -12.97 17.22
N LYS A 418 -7.62 -13.39 17.19
CA LYS A 418 -7.22 -14.81 17.26
C LYS A 418 -7.74 -15.52 18.53
N GLN A 419 -8.02 -14.77 19.60
CA GLN A 419 -8.59 -15.32 20.84
C GLN A 419 -10.01 -15.85 20.67
N TYR A 420 -10.74 -15.39 19.65
CA TYR A 420 -12.13 -15.74 19.40
C TYR A 420 -12.22 -16.70 18.22
N ARG A 421 -12.29 -18.02 18.49
CA ARG A 421 -12.49 -19.06 17.45
C ARG A 421 -13.99 -19.40 17.33
N PRO A 422 -14.71 -18.91 16.30
CA PRO A 422 -16.13 -19.18 16.16
C PRO A 422 -16.41 -20.65 15.80
N GLN A 423 -17.39 -21.26 16.45
CA GLN A 423 -17.97 -22.54 16.05
C GLN A 423 -19.05 -22.26 15.00
N SER A 424 -18.75 -22.49 13.73
CA SER A 424 -19.66 -22.07 12.66
C SER A 424 -20.95 -22.89 12.62
N GLN A 425 -22.05 -22.18 12.33
CA GLN A 425 -23.21 -22.72 11.65
C GLN A 425 -23.10 -22.27 10.17
N ASN A 426 -23.71 -23.02 9.23
CA ASN A 426 -23.67 -22.76 7.77
C ASN A 426 -24.38 -21.46 7.31
N VAL A 427 -24.27 -20.36 8.06
CA VAL A 427 -24.92 -19.09 7.74
C VAL A 427 -23.92 -18.20 6.99
N LYS A 428 -24.18 -17.97 5.69
CA LYS A 428 -23.39 -17.11 4.82
C LYS A 428 -23.75 -15.64 5.04
N ILE A 429 -23.20 -15.03 6.09
CA ILE A 429 -23.36 -13.60 6.41
C ILE A 429 -21.99 -12.96 6.63
N PRO A 430 -21.84 -11.67 6.31
CA PRO A 430 -20.52 -11.02 6.30
C PRO A 430 -19.93 -10.84 7.69
N PHE A 431 -20.76 -10.59 8.71
CA PHE A 431 -20.34 -10.23 10.05
C PHE A 431 -21.17 -10.97 11.10
N TRP A 432 -20.50 -11.54 12.11
CA TRP A 432 -21.12 -12.17 13.28
C TRP A 432 -20.93 -11.36 14.55
N GLY A 433 -19.82 -10.64 14.61
CA GLY A 433 -19.28 -9.95 15.77
C GLY A 433 -17.78 -9.74 15.54
N GLY A 434 -17.19 -8.76 16.23
CA GLY A 434 -15.81 -8.38 15.98
C GLY A 434 -15.57 -6.88 16.14
N LEU A 435 -14.49 -6.39 15.56
CA LEU A 435 -14.08 -5.00 15.68
C LEU A 435 -14.76 -4.16 14.60
N VAL A 436 -15.41 -3.06 14.99
CA VAL A 436 -15.98 -2.08 14.07
C VAL A 436 -15.40 -0.72 14.38
N GLY A 437 -14.94 0.01 13.38
CA GLY A 437 -14.19 1.24 13.62
C GLY A 437 -13.53 1.84 12.40
N TYR A 438 -12.68 2.83 12.65
CA TYR A 438 -11.96 3.56 11.61
C TYR A 438 -10.45 3.60 11.87
N ILE A 439 -9.70 3.79 10.79
CA ILE A 439 -8.28 4.12 10.78
C ILE A 439 -8.15 5.44 10.00
N GLY A 440 -7.81 6.51 10.69
CA GLY A 440 -7.59 7.84 10.13
C GLY A 440 -6.31 7.91 9.31
N TYR A 441 -6.19 8.96 8.52
CA TYR A 441 -5.10 9.15 7.56
C TYR A 441 -3.72 9.15 8.24
N GLU A 442 -3.56 9.84 9.38
CA GLU A 442 -2.26 9.90 10.07
C GLU A 442 -1.85 8.56 10.67
N ALA A 443 -2.80 7.73 11.13
CA ALA A 443 -2.51 6.37 11.56
C ALA A 443 -2.06 5.49 10.38
N CYS A 444 -2.59 5.74 9.17
CA CYS A 444 -2.12 5.07 7.96
C CYS A 444 -0.70 5.52 7.57
N LEU A 445 -0.35 6.80 7.76
CA LEU A 445 0.98 7.33 7.48
C LEU A 445 2.07 6.67 8.35
N GLU A 446 1.76 6.39 9.61
CA GLU A 446 2.67 5.68 10.52
C GLU A 446 3.01 4.27 10.00
N MET A 447 2.04 3.56 9.41
CA MET A 447 2.24 2.21 8.86
C MET A 447 3.22 2.17 7.68
N ILE A 448 3.40 3.29 6.97
CA ILE A 448 4.38 3.44 5.89
C ILE A 448 5.65 4.19 6.34
N GLY A 449 5.84 4.37 7.65
CA GLY A 449 7.04 4.98 8.22
C GLY A 449 7.09 6.51 8.16
N ILE A 450 5.97 7.17 7.88
CA ILE A 450 5.87 8.63 7.96
C ILE A 450 5.40 9.00 9.37
N ASN A 451 6.35 9.14 10.30
CA ASN A 451 6.07 9.54 11.67
C ASN A 451 5.55 10.97 11.76
N ASN A 452 4.70 11.25 12.76
CA ASN A 452 4.32 12.63 13.05
C ASN A 452 5.56 13.49 13.38
N ARG A 453 5.59 14.74 12.88
CA ARG A 453 6.70 15.68 13.13
C ARG A 453 7.07 15.66 14.63
N PRO A 454 8.34 15.49 15.00
CA PRO A 454 8.76 15.66 16.38
C PRO A 454 8.64 17.15 16.79
N ASP A 455 8.04 17.35 17.96
CA ASP A 455 8.24 18.44 18.93
C ASP A 455 7.94 19.91 18.56
N SER A 456 7.66 20.28 17.30
CA SER A 456 7.42 21.70 16.96
C SER A 456 5.95 22.10 16.76
N GLU A 457 5.02 21.14 16.68
CA GLU A 457 3.58 21.43 16.62
C GLU A 457 2.89 21.00 17.91
N PRO A 458 2.07 21.87 18.53
CA PRO A 458 1.43 21.54 19.79
C PRO A 458 0.54 20.30 19.61
N ARG A 459 0.64 19.35 20.55
CA ARG A 459 -0.25 18.16 20.66
C ARG A 459 -1.74 18.49 20.52
N ASN A 460 -2.11 19.76 20.72
CA ASN A 460 -3.44 20.35 20.58
C ASN A 460 -4.00 20.42 19.13
N LEU A 461 -3.26 20.04 18.08
CA LEU A 461 -3.81 19.97 16.71
C LEU A 461 -4.53 18.66 16.39
N LEU A 462 -4.32 17.60 17.18
CA LEU A 462 -5.08 16.35 17.07
C LEU A 462 -6.32 16.43 17.96
N ARG A 463 -7.50 16.44 17.33
CA ARG A 463 -8.79 16.60 18.03
C ARG A 463 -9.29 15.31 18.72
N GLY A 464 -8.53 14.22 18.64
CA GLY A 464 -8.82 12.93 19.27
C GLY A 464 -7.99 11.78 18.66
N PRO A 465 -8.31 10.51 18.96
CA PRO A 465 -7.59 9.35 18.42
C PRO A 465 -7.64 9.28 16.90
N ASN A 466 -6.53 8.86 16.27
CA ASN A 466 -6.46 8.65 14.82
C ASN A 466 -6.96 7.25 14.43
N MET A 467 -7.20 6.37 15.37
CA MET A 467 -7.76 5.03 15.14
C MET A 467 -8.62 4.65 16.33
N SER A 468 -9.84 4.15 16.08
CA SER A 468 -10.74 3.69 17.13
C SER A 468 -11.57 2.51 16.65
N PHE A 469 -11.50 1.40 17.38
CA PHE A 469 -12.31 0.20 17.16
C PHE A 469 -13.06 -0.18 18.42
N VAL A 470 -14.34 -0.50 18.27
CA VAL A 470 -15.15 -1.11 19.34
C VAL A 470 -15.38 -2.59 19.02
N PHE A 471 -15.25 -3.44 20.03
CA PHE A 471 -15.59 -4.86 19.93
C PHE A 471 -17.09 -5.05 20.12
N VAL A 472 -17.77 -5.36 19.01
CA VAL A 472 -19.21 -5.58 18.91
C VAL A 472 -19.50 -7.06 19.13
N GLU A 473 -20.17 -7.36 20.24
CA GLU A 473 -20.58 -8.73 20.59
C GLU A 473 -22.02 -9.06 20.18
N ARG A 474 -22.84 -8.04 19.96
CA ARG A 474 -24.25 -8.16 19.54
C ARG A 474 -24.42 -7.38 18.25
N SER A 475 -25.00 -8.02 17.23
CA SER A 475 -25.19 -7.40 15.92
C SER A 475 -26.53 -7.72 15.31
N ILE A 476 -27.02 -6.80 14.48
CA ILE A 476 -28.13 -7.04 13.57
C ILE A 476 -27.61 -6.80 12.15
N VAL A 477 -27.65 -7.84 11.33
CA VAL A 477 -27.23 -7.78 9.93
C VAL A 477 -28.46 -7.85 9.04
N ILE A 478 -28.61 -6.87 8.15
CA ILE A 478 -29.70 -6.80 7.19
C ILE A 478 -29.14 -7.21 5.83
N ASP A 479 -29.69 -8.26 5.26
CA ASP A 479 -29.47 -8.70 3.89
C ASP A 479 -30.58 -8.11 3.02
N HIS A 480 -30.21 -7.08 2.27
CA HIS A 480 -31.16 -6.36 1.44
C HIS A 480 -31.55 -7.14 0.18
N PHE A 481 -30.75 -8.12 -0.24
CA PHE A 481 -31.03 -8.91 -1.42
C PHE A 481 -32.06 -9.99 -1.12
N ASN A 482 -31.85 -10.76 -0.04
CA ASN A 482 -32.77 -11.82 0.39
C ASN A 482 -33.90 -11.31 1.30
N GLN A 483 -33.91 -10.00 1.63
CA GLN A 483 -34.87 -9.37 2.54
C GLN A 483 -34.92 -10.06 3.90
N LYS A 484 -33.74 -10.45 4.42
CA LYS A 484 -33.57 -11.13 5.71
C LYS A 484 -32.84 -10.26 6.71
N MET A 485 -33.21 -10.39 7.97
CA MET A 485 -32.54 -9.78 9.11
C MET A 485 -32.04 -10.87 10.06
N TYR A 486 -30.75 -10.79 10.40
CA TYR A 486 -30.08 -11.72 11.29
C TYR A 486 -29.80 -11.00 12.61
N ILE A 487 -30.45 -11.42 13.69
CA ILE A 487 -30.22 -10.93 15.05
C ILE A 487 -29.26 -11.89 15.74
N GLN A 488 -28.11 -11.39 16.17
CA GLN A 488 -26.97 -12.25 16.53
C GLN A 488 -26.27 -11.81 17.81
N SER A 489 -25.75 -12.78 18.55
CA SER A 489 -24.85 -12.54 19.67
C SER A 489 -23.72 -13.57 19.71
N ILE A 490 -22.51 -13.09 19.96
CA ILE A 490 -21.33 -13.91 20.26
C ILE A 490 -21.03 -13.97 21.76
N LYS A 491 -21.84 -13.29 22.58
CA LYS A 491 -21.69 -13.27 24.03
C LYS A 491 -22.16 -14.59 24.63
N PRO A 492 -21.43 -15.18 25.60
CA PRO A 492 -21.85 -16.43 26.24
C PRO A 492 -23.22 -16.29 26.91
N ASN A 493 -24.10 -17.29 26.70
CA ASN A 493 -25.44 -17.39 27.32
C ASN A 493 -26.42 -16.24 27.01
N ASP A 494 -26.24 -15.52 25.90
CA ASP A 494 -27.00 -14.31 25.58
C ASP A 494 -28.30 -14.52 24.78
N HIS A 495 -28.80 -15.76 24.76
CA HIS A 495 -30.02 -16.19 24.07
C HIS A 495 -31.28 -15.40 24.43
N GLU A 496 -31.39 -14.91 25.67
CA GLU A 496 -32.53 -14.11 26.12
C GLU A 496 -32.62 -12.79 25.35
N TRP A 497 -31.50 -12.08 25.19
CA TRP A 497 -31.44 -10.83 24.42
C TRP A 497 -31.82 -11.06 22.95
N VAL A 498 -31.31 -12.14 22.34
CA VAL A 498 -31.64 -12.50 20.96
C VAL A 498 -33.16 -12.73 20.81
N ASN A 499 -33.77 -13.50 21.72
CA ASN A 499 -35.20 -13.81 21.68
C ASN A 499 -36.08 -12.59 21.96
N GLU A 500 -35.68 -11.72 22.90
CA GLU A 500 -36.40 -10.49 23.21
C GLU A 500 -36.35 -9.52 22.02
N THR A 501 -35.17 -9.28 21.47
CA THR A 501 -34.97 -8.40 20.30
C THR A 501 -35.75 -8.93 19.10
N THR A 502 -35.70 -10.24 18.85
CA THR A 502 -36.52 -10.90 17.83
C THR A 502 -38.02 -10.66 18.07
N SER A 503 -38.49 -10.75 19.31
CA SER A 503 -39.90 -10.53 19.65
C SER A 503 -40.34 -9.07 19.50
N ARG A 504 -39.43 -8.11 19.76
CA ARG A 504 -39.67 -6.69 19.54
C ARG A 504 -39.79 -6.38 18.05
N LEU A 505 -38.91 -6.95 17.23
CA LEU A 505 -38.87 -6.72 15.77
C LEU A 505 -39.90 -7.55 14.98
N ARG A 506 -40.45 -8.64 15.55
CA ARG A 506 -41.59 -9.37 14.97
C ARG A 506 -42.90 -8.61 14.99
N LYS A 507 -43.06 -7.64 15.89
CA LYS A 507 -44.28 -6.84 15.94
C LYS A 507 -44.14 -5.75 14.87
N PRO A 508 -45.09 -5.60 13.93
CA PRO A 508 -45.03 -4.52 12.94
C PRO A 508 -44.90 -3.19 13.67
N SER A 509 -44.01 -2.34 13.15
CA SER A 509 -43.73 -1.02 13.71
C SER A 509 -45.03 -0.24 13.91
N LYS A 510 -45.47 -0.10 15.18
CA LYS A 510 -46.61 0.77 15.54
C LYS A 510 -46.27 2.25 15.43
N SER A 511 -45.00 2.61 15.19
CA SER A 511 -44.65 3.99 14.87
C SER A 511 -45.04 4.28 13.42
N PRO A 512 -45.90 5.27 13.16
CA PRO A 512 -46.22 5.64 11.81
C PRO A 512 -44.95 6.09 11.09
N LEU A 513 -44.84 5.73 9.81
CA LEU A 513 -43.87 6.23 8.82
C LEU A 513 -43.89 7.78 8.64
N SER A 514 -44.43 8.55 9.58
CA SER A 514 -44.75 9.97 9.44
C SER A 514 -44.17 10.89 10.52
N SER A 515 -43.17 10.45 11.30
CA SER A 515 -42.21 11.42 11.82
C SER A 515 -41.00 11.46 10.89
N VAL A 516 -41.22 12.07 9.72
CA VAL A 516 -40.32 13.16 9.38
C VAL A 516 -40.29 13.99 10.65
N CYS A 517 -39.23 13.86 11.44
CA CYS A 517 -38.91 14.91 12.40
C CYS A 517 -38.58 16.08 11.47
N LEU A 518 -39.63 16.76 11.00
CA LEU A 518 -39.56 18.17 10.76
C LEU A 518 -38.94 18.62 12.06
N CYS A 519 -37.68 19.06 11.99
CA CYS A 519 -37.09 19.92 12.99
C CYS A 519 -38.25 20.76 13.52
N PRO A 520 -38.60 20.68 14.82
CA PRO A 520 -39.76 21.38 15.30
C PRO A 520 -39.65 22.79 14.75
N LYS A 521 -40.74 23.31 14.13
CA LYS A 521 -40.80 24.70 13.66
C LYS A 521 -40.69 25.60 14.88
N THR A 522 -39.50 25.68 15.45
CA THR A 522 -39.12 26.58 16.52
C THR A 522 -38.57 27.80 15.82
N SER A 523 -39.00 28.95 16.31
CA SER A 523 -38.53 30.31 16.01
C SER A 523 -37.16 30.40 15.33
N SER A 524 -37.08 31.29 14.35
CA SER A 524 -35.87 31.73 13.64
C SER A 524 -34.60 31.61 14.50
N PRO A 525 -33.50 31.09 13.95
CA PRO A 525 -32.24 31.02 14.69
C PRO A 525 -31.78 32.44 15.06
N ASP A 526 -31.45 32.66 16.32
CA ASP A 526 -30.77 33.91 16.75
C ASP A 526 -29.33 33.99 16.17
N ARG A 527 -28.77 32.88 15.67
CA ARG A 527 -27.44 32.82 15.01
C ARG A 527 -27.46 31.95 13.74
N PRO A 528 -26.99 32.45 12.59
CA PRO A 528 -26.92 31.67 11.34
C PRO A 528 -25.83 30.59 11.40
N VAL A 529 -25.98 29.52 10.60
CA VAL A 529 -24.89 28.55 10.35
C VAL A 529 -23.74 29.29 9.67
N GLN A 530 -22.55 29.26 10.28
CA GLN A 530 -21.33 29.80 9.70
C GLN A 530 -20.54 28.68 9.03
N ILE A 531 -20.20 28.89 7.76
CA ILE A 531 -19.41 27.96 6.95
C ILE A 531 -18.16 28.69 6.51
N ASP A 532 -17.01 28.24 7.02
CA ASP A 532 -15.71 28.73 6.62
C ASP A 532 -15.21 27.82 5.49
N MET A 533 -15.35 28.31 4.25
CA MET A 533 -14.90 27.63 3.04
C MET A 533 -13.37 27.73 2.89
N PRO A 534 -12.73 26.75 2.24
CA PRO A 534 -11.34 26.86 1.84
C PRO A 534 -11.08 28.13 1.00
N ASP A 535 -9.88 28.69 1.10
CA ASP A 535 -9.45 29.81 0.26
C ASP A 535 -9.04 29.33 -1.15
N GLU A 536 -9.62 29.94 -2.18
CA GLU A 536 -9.39 29.58 -3.58
C GLU A 536 -7.93 29.82 -4.00
N THR A 537 -7.38 30.97 -3.60
CA THR A 537 -6.03 31.38 -4.01
C THR A 537 -4.99 30.41 -3.45
N THR A 538 -5.14 30.05 -2.18
CA THR A 538 -4.30 29.08 -1.47
C THR A 538 -4.39 27.71 -2.13
N TYR A 539 -5.60 27.19 -2.36
CA TYR A 539 -5.77 25.88 -2.99
C TYR A 539 -5.17 25.82 -4.40
N LYS A 540 -5.41 26.83 -5.24
CA LYS A 540 -4.81 26.91 -6.57
C LYS A 540 -3.28 26.99 -6.52
N SER A 541 -2.72 27.71 -5.55
CA SER A 541 -1.27 27.76 -5.34
C SER A 541 -0.68 26.40 -4.94
N GLN A 542 -1.40 25.62 -4.12
CA GLN A 542 -1.01 24.26 -3.75
C GLN A 542 -1.11 23.31 -4.95
N VAL A 543 -2.12 23.47 -5.82
CA VAL A 543 -2.21 22.72 -7.08
C VAL A 543 -1.00 22.99 -7.97
N ARG A 544 -0.57 24.25 -8.13
CA ARG A 544 0.67 24.58 -8.88
C ARG A 544 1.89 23.87 -8.28
N ALA A 545 2.05 23.91 -6.96
CA ALA A 545 3.17 23.26 -6.28
C ALA A 545 3.15 21.72 -6.43
N CYS A 546 1.96 21.11 -6.44
CA CYS A 546 1.81 19.70 -6.82
C CYS A 546 2.32 19.46 -8.25
N GLN A 547 1.91 20.27 -9.22
CA GLN A 547 2.34 20.13 -10.61
C GLN A 547 3.85 20.34 -10.78
N ASP A 548 4.46 21.25 -10.03
CA ASP A 548 5.90 21.48 -10.07
C ASP A 548 6.68 20.27 -9.55
N SER A 549 6.19 19.65 -8.47
CA SER A 549 6.74 18.39 -7.94
C SER A 549 6.60 17.25 -8.96
N ILE A 550 5.45 17.16 -9.63
CA ILE A 550 5.20 16.19 -10.70
C ILE A 550 6.18 16.40 -11.86
N ARG A 551 6.32 17.63 -12.36
CA ARG A 551 7.27 17.98 -13.44
C ARG A 551 8.74 17.77 -13.06
N ALA A 552 9.07 17.85 -11.77
CA ALA A 552 10.39 17.56 -11.26
C ALA A 552 10.71 16.06 -11.23
N GLY A 553 9.70 15.19 -11.38
CA GLY A 553 9.84 13.74 -11.29
C GLY A 553 9.70 13.20 -9.86
N ASP A 554 9.24 14.01 -8.91
CA ASP A 554 9.06 13.56 -7.52
C ASP A 554 7.82 12.66 -7.34
N SER A 555 6.81 12.81 -8.19
CA SER A 555 5.54 12.07 -8.12
C SER A 555 4.88 12.00 -9.50
N TYR A 556 4.08 10.96 -9.74
CA TYR A 556 3.24 10.80 -10.92
C TYR A 556 1.88 11.53 -10.78
N GLU A 557 1.28 11.43 -9.59
CA GLU A 557 -0.01 12.03 -9.18
C GLU A 557 0.06 12.43 -7.70
N LEU A 558 -0.67 13.47 -7.30
CA LEU A 558 -0.83 13.91 -5.91
C LEU A 558 -2.30 14.23 -5.61
N CYS A 559 -2.95 13.47 -4.73
CA CYS A 559 -4.33 13.72 -4.29
C CYS A 559 -4.36 14.81 -3.23
N LEU A 560 -4.42 16.06 -3.68
CA LEU A 560 -4.45 17.25 -2.82
C LEU A 560 -5.85 17.44 -2.22
N THR A 561 -5.90 17.72 -0.92
CA THR A 561 -7.15 17.88 -0.18
C THR A 561 -7.16 19.13 0.69
N THR A 562 -8.34 19.69 0.87
CA THR A 562 -8.62 20.78 1.81
C THR A 562 -9.86 20.45 2.64
N GLN A 563 -10.27 21.37 3.51
CA GLN A 563 -11.33 21.16 4.47
C GLN A 563 -12.13 22.44 4.72
N ALA A 564 -13.46 22.32 4.76
CA ALA A 564 -14.33 23.35 5.29
C ALA A 564 -14.65 23.10 6.76
N THR A 565 -14.80 24.18 7.50
CA THR A 565 -15.24 24.17 8.90
C THR A 565 -16.64 24.75 9.00
N ILE A 566 -17.50 24.10 9.77
CA ILE A 566 -18.91 24.46 9.89
C ILE A 566 -19.19 24.69 11.38
N LYS A 567 -19.44 25.94 11.76
CA LYS A 567 -19.92 26.32 13.08
C LYS A 567 -21.42 26.48 13.00
N ALA A 568 -22.14 25.50 13.50
CA ALA A 568 -23.57 25.47 13.35
C ALA A 568 -24.21 25.32 14.73
N PRO A 569 -25.10 26.24 15.14
CA PRO A 569 -25.87 26.11 16.38
C PRO A 569 -26.97 25.06 16.15
N ILE A 570 -26.57 23.80 16.00
CA ILE A 570 -27.49 22.76 15.58
C ILE A 570 -28.15 22.18 16.82
N ARG A 571 -29.41 22.60 17.02
CA ARG A 571 -30.40 21.95 17.90
C ARG A 571 -30.72 20.48 17.51
N HIS A 572 -29.97 19.86 16.61
CA HIS A 572 -30.26 18.53 16.04
C HIS A 572 -29.28 17.47 16.54
N GLN A 573 -29.82 16.38 17.05
CA GLN A 573 -29.06 15.18 17.35
C GLN A 573 -28.33 14.70 16.09
N PRO A 574 -27.04 14.31 16.16
CA PRO A 574 -26.25 13.86 15.00
C PRO A 574 -26.92 12.78 14.14
N TRP A 575 -27.76 11.94 14.75
CA TRP A 575 -28.57 10.96 14.05
C TRP A 575 -29.56 11.55 13.04
N ALA A 576 -30.18 12.70 13.35
CA ALA A 576 -31.09 13.38 12.43
C ALA A 576 -30.33 13.90 11.20
N LEU A 577 -29.12 14.43 11.39
CA LEU A 577 -28.23 14.81 10.29
C LEU A 577 -27.85 13.59 9.44
N TYR A 578 -27.51 12.46 10.05
CA TYR A 578 -27.25 11.23 9.30
C TYR A 578 -28.44 10.79 8.44
N ARG A 579 -29.67 10.75 9.01
CA ARG A 579 -30.88 10.40 8.26
C ARG A 579 -31.08 11.30 7.04
N ARG A 580 -30.75 12.58 7.18
CA ARG A 580 -30.78 13.54 6.08
C ARG A 580 -29.69 13.24 5.04
N LEU A 581 -28.45 13.01 5.46
CA LEU A 581 -27.34 12.63 4.58
C LEU A 581 -27.69 11.39 3.75
N ARG A 582 -28.24 10.37 4.40
CA ARG A 582 -28.70 9.11 3.79
C ARG A 582 -29.71 9.33 2.67
N ASN A 583 -30.61 10.30 2.80
CA ASN A 583 -31.59 10.65 1.77
C ASN A 583 -31.00 11.51 0.64
N LEU A 584 -30.07 12.42 0.97
CA LEU A 584 -29.47 13.32 -0.01
C LEU A 584 -28.45 12.60 -0.91
N ASN A 585 -27.64 11.72 -0.33
CA ASN A 585 -26.52 11.05 -0.97
C ASN A 585 -26.52 9.54 -0.65
N PRO A 586 -27.49 8.76 -1.16
CA PRO A 586 -27.50 7.31 -0.93
C PRO A 586 -26.23 6.67 -1.52
N SER A 587 -25.59 5.83 -0.72
CA SER A 587 -24.28 5.27 -1.03
C SER A 587 -24.11 3.85 -0.47
N PRO A 588 -23.35 2.96 -1.15
CA PRO A 588 -23.17 1.57 -0.70
C PRO A 588 -22.34 1.42 0.58
N PHE A 589 -21.57 2.44 0.96
CA PHE A 589 -20.77 2.46 2.19
C PHE A 589 -21.09 3.70 3.03
N SER A 590 -22.37 3.85 3.38
CA SER A 590 -22.82 4.89 4.29
C SER A 590 -22.56 4.46 5.74
N ALA A 591 -22.37 5.40 6.65
CA ALA A 591 -22.20 5.04 8.06
C ALA A 591 -22.55 6.18 9.01
N TYR A 592 -23.06 5.79 10.18
CA TYR A 592 -23.15 6.62 11.37
C TYR A 592 -22.31 5.99 12.47
N VAL A 593 -21.27 6.71 12.90
CA VAL A 593 -20.35 6.26 13.94
C VAL A 593 -20.26 7.31 15.02
N ARG A 594 -20.60 6.96 16.25
CA ARG A 594 -20.39 7.76 17.46
C ARG A 594 -19.58 6.91 18.44
N LEU A 595 -18.29 7.21 18.57
CA LEU A 595 -17.35 6.47 19.41
C LEU A 595 -16.50 7.46 20.19
N GLY A 596 -16.49 7.34 21.52
CA GLY A 596 -15.84 8.28 22.42
C GLY A 596 -16.37 9.70 22.19
N ASN A 597 -15.45 10.63 21.94
CA ASN A 597 -15.77 12.02 21.62
C ASN A 597 -15.93 12.28 20.11
N MET A 598 -15.82 11.26 19.25
CA MET A 598 -15.96 11.42 17.80
C MET A 598 -17.37 11.10 17.32
N THR A 599 -17.90 11.95 16.45
CA THR A 599 -19.07 11.63 15.62
C THR A 599 -18.72 11.76 14.14
N LEU A 600 -18.99 10.70 13.37
CA LEU A 600 -18.74 10.61 11.93
C LEU A 600 -20.04 10.25 11.20
N LEU A 601 -20.39 11.07 10.21
CA LEU A 601 -21.47 10.83 9.27
C LEU A 601 -20.83 10.63 7.89
N SER A 602 -21.00 9.46 7.28
CA SER A 602 -20.35 9.10 6.02
C SER A 602 -21.37 8.66 4.96
N SER A 603 -21.14 9.05 3.71
CA SER A 603 -21.84 8.56 2.52
C SER A 603 -20.82 8.22 1.44
N SER A 604 -19.92 7.28 1.76
CA SER A 604 -18.79 6.96 0.88
C SER A 604 -19.21 6.06 -0.28
N PRO A 605 -18.84 6.39 -1.53
CA PRO A 605 -19.11 5.56 -2.70
C PRO A 605 -18.05 4.47 -2.94
N GLU A 606 -16.90 4.54 -2.27
CA GLU A 606 -15.70 3.77 -2.66
C GLU A 606 -15.38 2.68 -1.64
N ARG A 607 -15.35 1.42 -2.11
CA ARG A 607 -14.76 0.31 -1.36
C ARG A 607 -13.25 0.47 -1.40
N PHE A 608 -12.64 0.57 -0.23
CA PHE A 608 -11.20 0.44 -0.13
C PHE A 608 -10.81 -1.03 -0.32
N LEU A 609 -11.20 -1.89 0.63
CA LEU A 609 -10.77 -3.28 0.65
C LEU A 609 -11.84 -4.17 1.29
N ARG A 610 -12.20 -5.27 0.63
CA ARG A 610 -12.97 -6.39 1.20
C ARG A 610 -12.16 -7.66 1.14
N TRP A 611 -12.24 -8.52 2.14
CA TRP A 611 -11.77 -9.90 2.05
C TRP A 611 -12.75 -10.90 2.63
N SER A 612 -12.71 -12.12 2.08
CA SER A 612 -13.55 -13.24 2.49
C SER A 612 -12.96 -13.96 3.71
N ARG A 613 -13.84 -14.61 4.47
CA ARG A 613 -13.43 -15.56 5.51
C ARG A 613 -12.56 -16.66 4.88
N PRO A 614 -11.52 -17.15 5.57
CA PRO A 614 -10.74 -18.29 5.09
C PRO A 614 -11.62 -19.50 4.81
N THR A 615 -11.53 -20.05 3.60
CA THR A 615 -12.21 -21.30 3.20
C THR A 615 -11.18 -22.34 2.78
N THR A 616 -11.47 -23.63 2.96
CA THR A 616 -10.65 -24.70 2.39
C THR A 616 -10.57 -24.54 0.87
N GLY A 617 -9.37 -24.59 0.32
CA GLY A 617 -9.14 -24.49 -1.11
C GLY A 617 -9.81 -25.64 -1.87
N THR A 618 -9.83 -25.53 -3.19
CA THR A 618 -10.41 -26.56 -4.07
C THR A 618 -9.32 -27.08 -5.01
N GLY A 619 -9.44 -28.35 -5.44
CA GLY A 619 -8.45 -28.96 -6.33
C GLY A 619 -7.09 -29.19 -5.66
N PHE A 620 -6.00 -28.72 -6.30
CA PHE A 620 -4.63 -28.90 -5.82
C PHE A 620 -4.31 -28.21 -4.49
N ASP A 621 -5.15 -27.25 -4.05
CA ASP A 621 -5.00 -26.54 -2.78
C ASP A 621 -6.04 -26.98 -1.73
N SER A 622 -6.60 -28.19 -1.85
CA SER A 622 -7.61 -28.72 -0.90
C SER A 622 -7.13 -28.76 0.55
N ASP A 623 -5.82 -28.89 0.77
CA ASP A 623 -5.20 -28.91 2.10
C ASP A 623 -4.87 -27.50 2.64
N LYS A 624 -5.16 -26.42 1.91
CA LYS A 624 -4.80 -25.05 2.30
C LYS A 624 -6.03 -24.20 2.54
N LYS A 625 -5.94 -23.24 3.48
CA LYS A 625 -6.96 -22.20 3.65
C LYS A 625 -6.68 -21.04 2.69
N ILE A 626 -7.72 -20.56 2.02
CA ILE A 626 -7.63 -19.48 1.05
C ILE A 626 -8.58 -18.36 1.47
N SER A 627 -8.11 -17.12 1.39
CA SER A 627 -8.94 -15.92 1.49
C SER A 627 -8.75 -15.07 0.24
N THR A 628 -9.85 -14.58 -0.30
CA THR A 628 -9.84 -13.67 -1.47
C THR A 628 -10.12 -12.26 -1.02
N CYS A 629 -9.40 -11.29 -1.60
CA CYS A 629 -9.60 -9.87 -1.34
C CYS A 629 -9.92 -9.11 -2.63
N GLN A 630 -10.59 -7.96 -2.50
CA GLN A 630 -11.02 -7.13 -3.61
C GLN A 630 -10.91 -5.64 -3.26
N PHE A 631 -10.29 -4.87 -4.17
CA PHE A 631 -10.31 -3.41 -4.21
C PHE A 631 -11.23 -2.94 -5.35
N ARG A 632 -11.91 -1.79 -5.15
CA ARG A 632 -12.73 -1.16 -6.21
C ARG A 632 -12.48 0.35 -6.29
N PRO A 633 -11.29 0.79 -6.74
CA PRO A 633 -11.01 2.21 -6.91
C PRO A 633 -11.96 2.85 -7.93
N ILE A 634 -12.35 4.08 -7.65
CA ILE A 634 -13.26 4.87 -8.49
C ILE A 634 -12.54 6.13 -8.96
N LYS A 635 -12.67 6.46 -10.24
CA LYS A 635 -12.26 7.75 -10.82
C LYS A 635 -13.38 8.27 -11.71
N GLY A 636 -13.51 9.58 -11.86
CA GLY A 636 -14.58 10.22 -12.63
C GLY A 636 -16.00 9.92 -12.12
N THR A 637 -16.87 10.92 -12.11
CA THR A 637 -18.29 10.70 -11.81
C THR A 637 -19.14 11.67 -12.61
N VAL A 638 -20.12 11.15 -13.33
CA VAL A 638 -21.09 11.96 -14.08
C VAL A 638 -22.48 11.73 -13.53
N LYS A 639 -23.21 12.80 -13.24
CA LYS A 639 -24.62 12.70 -12.83
C LYS A 639 -25.45 12.10 -13.97
N ARG A 640 -26.42 11.24 -13.63
CA ARG A 640 -27.30 10.64 -14.63
C ARG A 640 -28.16 11.66 -15.36
N GLN A 641 -28.60 12.69 -14.64
CA GLN A 641 -29.31 13.84 -15.22
C GLN A 641 -28.63 15.13 -14.73
N PRO A 642 -27.58 15.61 -15.45
CA PRO A 642 -26.86 16.82 -15.08
C PRO A 642 -27.74 18.08 -15.19
N ASP A 643 -28.55 18.15 -16.25
CA ASP A 643 -29.54 19.20 -16.49
C ASP A 643 -30.96 18.61 -16.39
N PRO A 644 -31.79 19.10 -15.45
CA PRO A 644 -33.19 18.67 -15.32
C PRO A 644 -34.03 18.86 -16.59
N ASN A 645 -33.65 19.78 -17.48
CA ASN A 645 -34.37 20.10 -18.71
C ASN A 645 -34.00 19.19 -19.90
N LEU A 646 -32.94 18.38 -19.76
CA LEU A 646 -32.49 17.44 -20.79
C LEU A 646 -32.81 15.99 -20.39
N PRO A 647 -32.94 15.06 -21.36
CA PRO A 647 -33.10 13.65 -21.04
C PRO A 647 -31.89 13.11 -20.26
N PRO A 648 -32.08 12.11 -19.38
CA PRO A 648 -30.97 11.45 -18.70
C PRO A 648 -29.93 10.91 -19.68
N LEU A 649 -28.66 10.99 -19.30
CA LEU A 649 -27.55 10.46 -20.09
C LEU A 649 -27.67 8.95 -20.25
N THR A 650 -27.33 8.48 -21.45
CA THR A 650 -27.13 7.05 -21.73
C THR A 650 -25.75 6.58 -21.26
N LEU A 651 -25.58 5.28 -21.04
CA LEU A 651 -24.29 4.69 -20.69
C LEU A 651 -23.19 5.01 -21.71
N ALA A 652 -23.53 5.04 -23.01
CA ALA A 652 -22.58 5.39 -24.07
C ALA A 652 -22.09 6.84 -23.98
N GLN A 653 -23.01 7.79 -23.71
CA GLN A 653 -22.66 9.20 -23.50
C GLN A 653 -21.81 9.38 -22.23
N ALA A 654 -22.20 8.74 -21.13
CA ALA A 654 -21.42 8.77 -19.89
C ALA A 654 -20.02 8.16 -20.08
N THR A 655 -19.91 7.07 -20.85
CA THR A 655 -18.63 6.46 -21.20
C THR A 655 -17.74 7.40 -21.99
N ALA A 656 -18.30 8.11 -22.98
CA ALA A 656 -17.54 9.11 -23.73
C ALA A 656 -17.04 10.26 -22.85
N LEU A 657 -17.87 10.73 -21.91
CA LEU A 657 -17.49 11.79 -20.96
C LEU A 657 -16.43 11.34 -19.94
N LEU A 658 -16.44 10.06 -19.54
CA LEU A 658 -15.48 9.50 -18.57
C LEU A 658 -14.22 8.93 -19.21
N SER A 659 -14.16 8.81 -20.54
CA SER A 659 -13.00 8.25 -21.26
C SER A 659 -11.93 9.30 -21.59
N THR A 660 -11.83 10.38 -20.81
CA THR A 660 -10.79 11.39 -21.03
C THR A 660 -9.40 10.84 -20.71
N PRO A 661 -8.33 11.34 -21.36
CA PRO A 661 -6.96 10.92 -21.05
C PRO A 661 -6.59 11.10 -19.57
N LYS A 662 -7.06 12.19 -18.93
CA LYS A 662 -6.86 12.46 -17.50
C LYS A 662 -7.45 11.36 -16.62
N GLU A 663 -8.76 11.10 -16.75
CA GLU A 663 -9.47 10.12 -15.91
C GLU A 663 -8.92 8.70 -16.08
N ARG A 664 -8.55 8.34 -17.31
CA ARG A 664 -7.93 7.04 -17.61
C ARG A 664 -6.53 6.92 -17.02
N ALA A 665 -5.71 7.97 -17.12
CA ALA A 665 -4.35 7.98 -16.55
C ALA A 665 -4.39 7.87 -15.02
N GLU A 666 -5.27 8.64 -14.38
CA GLU A 666 -5.51 8.55 -12.93
C GLU A 666 -5.94 7.16 -12.49
N ASN A 667 -6.93 6.58 -13.18
CA ASN A 667 -7.39 5.24 -12.82
C ASN A 667 -6.27 4.20 -13.01
N LEU A 668 -5.49 4.32 -14.09
CA LEU A 668 -4.38 3.42 -14.37
C LEU A 668 -3.31 3.45 -13.28
N MET A 669 -2.91 4.66 -12.85
CA MET A 669 -1.93 4.84 -11.78
C MET A 669 -2.38 4.16 -10.48
N ILE A 670 -3.65 4.33 -10.10
CA ILE A 670 -4.20 3.70 -8.90
C ILE A 670 -4.34 2.18 -9.05
N VAL A 671 -4.73 1.67 -10.22
CA VAL A 671 -4.81 0.23 -10.49
C VAL A 671 -3.44 -0.41 -10.34
N ASP A 672 -2.40 0.15 -10.97
CA ASP A 672 -1.05 -0.41 -10.88
C ASP A 672 -0.47 -0.27 -9.46
N LEU A 673 -0.82 0.79 -8.71
CA LEU A 673 -0.46 0.91 -7.30
C LEU A 673 -1.09 -0.20 -6.44
N ILE A 674 -2.38 -0.47 -6.60
CA ILE A 674 -3.07 -1.53 -5.85
C ILE A 674 -2.52 -2.91 -6.22
N ARG A 675 -2.21 -3.15 -7.50
CA ARG A 675 -1.54 -4.38 -7.92
C ARG A 675 -0.17 -4.55 -7.26
N HIS A 676 0.58 -3.46 -7.10
CA HIS A 676 1.86 -3.48 -6.39
C HIS A 676 1.67 -3.85 -4.92
N ASP A 677 0.72 -3.21 -4.24
CA ASP A 677 0.42 -3.51 -2.83
C ASP A 677 0.05 -4.99 -2.67
N LEU A 678 -0.84 -5.50 -3.53
CA LEU A 678 -1.27 -6.89 -3.50
C LEU A 678 -0.13 -7.86 -3.81
N HIS A 679 0.68 -7.62 -4.84
CA HIS A 679 1.81 -8.49 -5.16
C HIS A 679 2.83 -8.57 -4.02
N GLY A 680 3.00 -7.49 -3.25
CA GLY A 680 3.85 -7.47 -2.06
C GLY A 680 3.36 -8.38 -0.92
N VAL A 681 2.07 -8.70 -0.90
CA VAL A 681 1.45 -9.50 0.16
C VAL A 681 1.05 -10.89 -0.35
N VAL A 682 0.14 -10.98 -1.32
CA VAL A 682 -0.36 -12.29 -1.80
C VAL A 682 0.59 -12.98 -2.77
N GLY A 683 1.66 -12.29 -3.19
CA GLY A 683 2.70 -12.82 -4.04
C GLY A 683 2.38 -12.83 -5.54
N SER A 684 3.38 -13.27 -6.30
CA SER A 684 3.33 -13.38 -7.77
C SER A 684 2.41 -14.52 -8.20
N GLY A 685 1.43 -14.21 -9.05
CA GLY A 685 0.47 -15.21 -9.56
C GLY A 685 -0.94 -15.01 -9.04
N ASN A 686 -1.07 -14.38 -7.88
CA ASN A 686 -2.30 -14.39 -7.10
C ASN A 686 -3.07 -13.06 -7.19
N VAL A 687 -2.83 -12.25 -8.23
CA VAL A 687 -3.48 -10.95 -8.44
C VAL A 687 -4.08 -10.90 -9.85
N THR A 688 -5.34 -10.46 -9.95
CA THR A 688 -6.08 -10.32 -11.21
C THR A 688 -6.82 -8.98 -11.26
N VAL A 689 -7.17 -8.52 -12.46
CA VAL A 689 -7.93 -7.28 -12.68
C VAL A 689 -9.16 -7.61 -13.54
N PRO A 690 -10.23 -8.18 -12.95
CA PRO A 690 -11.41 -8.62 -13.70
C PRO A 690 -12.18 -7.48 -14.42
N LYS A 691 -12.14 -6.25 -13.89
CA LYS A 691 -12.71 -5.07 -14.54
C LYS A 691 -11.66 -3.96 -14.57
N LEU A 692 -11.40 -3.37 -15.73
CA LEU A 692 -10.44 -2.27 -15.90
C LEU A 692 -11.13 -1.10 -16.60
N MET A 693 -11.27 0.03 -15.89
CA MET A 693 -11.87 1.27 -16.39
C MET A 693 -13.25 1.07 -17.03
N VAL A 694 -14.12 0.31 -16.36
CA VAL A 694 -15.49 0.05 -16.82
C VAL A 694 -16.42 1.09 -16.22
N VAL A 695 -17.25 1.72 -17.04
CA VAL A 695 -18.29 2.63 -16.54
C VAL A 695 -19.46 1.82 -15.98
N GLU A 696 -19.70 1.95 -14.67
CA GLU A 696 -20.84 1.34 -14.00
C GLU A 696 -21.98 2.36 -13.86
N GLU A 697 -23.19 1.93 -14.24
CA GLU A 697 -24.43 2.69 -14.04
C GLU A 697 -25.01 2.44 -12.66
N TYR A 698 -25.38 3.54 -12.00
CA TYR A 698 -26.04 3.61 -10.71
C TYR A 698 -27.34 4.44 -10.81
N ALA A 699 -28.18 4.39 -9.78
CA ALA A 699 -29.50 5.03 -9.79
C ALA A 699 -29.46 6.51 -10.20
N THR A 700 -28.49 7.28 -9.70
CA THR A 700 -28.38 8.74 -9.87
C THR A 700 -27.14 9.19 -10.64
N LEU A 701 -26.20 8.30 -10.96
CA LEU A 701 -24.88 8.64 -11.50
C LEU A 701 -24.22 7.49 -12.27
N PHE A 702 -23.12 7.80 -12.96
CA PHE A 702 -22.21 6.86 -13.61
C PHE A 702 -20.79 7.05 -13.06
N GLN A 703 -20.02 5.97 -12.92
CA GLN A 703 -18.65 6.03 -12.39
C GLN A 703 -17.70 5.13 -13.16
N LEU A 704 -16.45 5.56 -13.35
CA LEU A 704 -15.39 4.70 -13.91
C LEU A 704 -14.80 3.85 -12.78
N VAL A 705 -14.95 2.53 -12.89
CA VAL A 705 -14.58 1.57 -11.85
C VAL A 705 -13.58 0.57 -12.40
N SER A 706 -12.58 0.26 -11.59
CA SER A 706 -11.74 -0.92 -11.78
C SER A 706 -11.92 -1.87 -10.60
N VAL A 707 -11.77 -3.17 -10.83
CA VAL A 707 -11.83 -4.20 -9.80
C VAL A 707 -10.54 -4.98 -9.84
N ILE A 708 -9.84 -5.01 -8.72
CA ILE A 708 -8.58 -5.73 -8.55
C ILE A 708 -8.79 -6.76 -7.45
N GLU A 709 -8.40 -8.00 -7.71
CA GLU A 709 -8.57 -9.12 -6.78
C GLU A 709 -7.24 -9.77 -6.44
N GLY A 710 -7.15 -10.27 -5.21
CA GLY A 710 -6.00 -11.01 -4.69
C GLY A 710 -6.42 -12.29 -3.99
N THR A 711 -5.57 -13.31 -4.01
CA THR A 711 -5.81 -14.60 -3.35
C THR A 711 -4.69 -14.90 -2.37
N LEU A 712 -4.96 -14.80 -1.08
CA LEU A 712 -4.03 -15.17 -0.01
C LEU A 712 -4.19 -16.64 0.35
N THR A 713 -3.08 -17.37 0.34
CA THR A 713 -3.00 -18.72 0.91
C THR A 713 -2.51 -18.60 2.35
N ILE A 714 -3.32 -19.04 3.30
CA ILE A 714 -3.03 -19.01 4.73
C ILE A 714 -2.44 -20.36 5.11
N MET A 715 -1.21 -20.36 5.61
CA MET A 715 -0.58 -21.56 6.17
C MET A 715 -1.15 -21.77 7.58
N ASP A 716 -1.50 -23.00 7.93
CA ASP A 716 -2.02 -23.31 9.27
C ASP A 716 -0.87 -23.24 10.29
N ASP A 717 -1.00 -22.35 11.28
CA ASP A 717 -0.14 -22.30 12.48
C ASP A 717 -0.38 -23.51 13.42
N ASP A 718 -1.28 -24.45 13.09
CA ASP A 718 -1.69 -25.55 13.97
C ASP A 718 -0.65 -26.71 14.06
N ASN A 719 0.63 -26.47 13.74
CA ASN A 719 1.71 -27.32 14.26
C ASN A 719 2.06 -26.88 15.68
N ASP A 720 1.13 -27.12 16.61
CA ASP A 720 1.34 -26.97 18.06
C ASP A 720 2.48 -27.88 18.60
N GLU A 721 3.17 -28.66 17.75
CA GLU A 721 4.35 -29.47 18.10
C GLU A 721 5.69 -28.70 18.01
N ASP A 722 5.75 -27.57 17.28
CA ASP A 722 7.00 -26.81 17.11
C ASP A 722 7.29 -25.83 18.27
N ASP A 723 6.28 -25.49 19.08
CA ASP A 723 6.45 -24.66 20.28
C ASP A 723 7.08 -25.43 21.46
N GLU A 724 6.99 -26.77 21.51
CA GLU A 724 7.72 -27.59 22.50
C GLU A 724 9.21 -27.74 22.14
N LEU A 725 9.60 -27.65 20.87
CA LEU A 725 11.01 -27.77 20.45
C LEU A 725 11.83 -26.50 20.74
N ILE A 726 11.19 -25.35 20.92
CA ILE A 726 11.86 -24.08 21.28
C ILE A 726 12.15 -23.99 22.79
N GLU A 727 11.40 -24.70 23.64
CA GLU A 727 11.74 -24.81 25.08
C GLU A 727 12.85 -25.84 25.35
N ILE A 728 13.00 -26.89 24.53
CA ILE A 728 14.06 -27.91 24.72
C ILE A 728 15.44 -27.39 24.27
N LEU A 729 15.51 -26.40 23.37
CA LEU A 729 16.79 -25.83 22.91
C LEU A 729 17.41 -24.79 23.84
N ASN A 730 16.71 -24.37 24.90
CA ASN A 730 17.22 -23.38 25.86
C ASN A 730 17.80 -23.98 27.14
N ASP A 731 17.85 -25.31 27.27
CA ASP A 731 18.26 -26.00 28.51
C ASP A 731 19.41 -27.00 28.30
N VAL A 732 20.39 -26.65 27.46
CA VAL A 732 21.67 -27.39 27.38
C VAL A 732 22.73 -26.67 28.22
N PRO A 733 23.33 -27.32 29.24
CA PRO A 733 24.42 -26.73 30.00
C PRO A 733 25.67 -26.58 29.12
N ASN A 734 26.32 -25.41 29.20
CA ASN A 734 27.63 -25.16 28.60
C ASN A 734 28.68 -26.15 29.17
N GLU A 735 29.03 -27.17 28.39
CA GLU A 735 30.29 -27.91 28.56
C GLU A 735 31.17 -27.75 27.33
N SER A 736 32.39 -27.28 27.59
CA SER A 736 33.53 -27.23 26.70
C SER A 736 34.02 -28.63 26.35
N ASP A 737 34.18 -28.96 25.07
CA ASP A 737 35.44 -29.55 24.59
C ASP A 737 35.58 -29.64 23.06
N ASN A 738 36.84 -29.60 22.64
CA ASN A 738 37.39 -29.70 21.28
C ASN A 738 36.73 -30.74 20.35
N THR A 739 36.47 -30.37 19.09
CA THR A 739 36.97 -31.11 17.91
C THR A 739 36.98 -30.25 16.65
N ASN A 740 38.10 -30.32 15.91
CA ASN A 740 38.38 -29.61 14.66
C ASN A 740 37.63 -30.21 13.46
N LEU A 741 36.86 -29.39 12.72
CA LEU A 741 36.56 -29.58 11.29
C LEU A 741 36.38 -28.20 10.60
N PRO A 742 36.76 -28.05 9.32
CA PRO A 742 36.98 -26.75 8.70
C PRO A 742 35.66 -26.05 8.36
N THR A 743 35.47 -24.86 8.95
CA THR A 743 34.35 -23.94 8.74
C THR A 743 34.44 -23.26 7.36
N SER A 744 33.37 -23.37 6.57
CA SER A 744 33.06 -22.42 5.49
C SER A 744 32.98 -20.99 6.04
N PRO A 745 33.44 -19.97 5.30
CA PRO A 745 33.39 -18.60 5.78
C PRO A 745 31.93 -18.10 5.82
N ASN A 746 31.47 -17.79 7.04
CA ASN A 746 30.20 -17.14 7.32
C ASN A 746 30.09 -15.79 6.58
N LEU A 747 29.01 -15.64 5.81
CA LEU A 747 28.55 -14.34 5.30
C LEU A 747 27.99 -13.51 6.47
N PRO A 748 28.26 -12.20 6.55
CA PRO A 748 27.58 -11.35 7.53
C PRO A 748 26.09 -11.24 7.20
N SER A 749 25.25 -11.72 8.13
CA SER A 749 23.80 -11.58 8.13
C SER A 749 23.41 -10.13 8.43
N THR A 750 23.46 -9.27 7.41
CA THR A 750 22.74 -7.99 7.39
C THR A 750 21.70 -8.00 6.28
N THR A 751 20.97 -9.11 6.16
CA THR A 751 19.68 -9.14 5.47
C THR A 751 18.64 -8.66 6.48
N GLN A 752 17.95 -7.56 6.18
CA GLN A 752 16.61 -7.36 6.74
C GLN A 752 15.81 -8.65 6.50
N PRO A 753 14.98 -9.09 7.45
CA PRO A 753 14.13 -10.26 7.25
C PRO A 753 13.34 -10.04 5.96
N HIS A 754 13.16 -11.10 5.16
CA HIS A 754 12.05 -11.10 4.22
C HIS A 754 10.80 -10.58 4.99
N PRO A 755 9.98 -9.68 4.42
CA PRO A 755 8.73 -9.31 5.07
C PRO A 755 8.03 -10.63 5.46
N PRO A 756 7.63 -10.78 6.73
CA PRO A 756 7.10 -12.05 7.23
C PRO A 756 6.03 -12.52 6.26
N THR A 757 6.08 -13.79 5.87
CA THR A 757 5.07 -14.37 4.98
C THR A 757 3.70 -14.03 5.55
N PRO A 758 2.81 -13.36 4.80
CA PRO A 758 1.57 -12.87 5.36
C PRO A 758 0.77 -14.04 5.91
N THR A 759 0.46 -13.96 7.19
CA THR A 759 -0.21 -15.02 7.95
C THR A 759 -1.71 -14.73 8.10
N SER A 760 -2.17 -13.55 7.70
CA SER A 760 -3.57 -13.15 7.81
C SER A 760 -4.00 -12.17 6.70
N PRO A 761 -5.27 -12.19 6.27
CA PRO A 761 -5.84 -11.16 5.42
C PRO A 761 -5.73 -9.74 5.99
N ILE A 762 -5.60 -9.57 7.31
CA ILE A 762 -5.35 -8.28 7.97
C ILE A 762 -4.01 -7.67 7.51
N ASP A 763 -3.03 -8.50 7.13
CA ASP A 763 -1.74 -8.04 6.62
C ASP A 763 -1.90 -7.35 5.25
N ILE A 764 -2.94 -7.72 4.48
CA ILE A 764 -3.32 -7.03 3.22
C ILE A 764 -3.81 -5.62 3.54
N LEU A 765 -4.67 -5.47 4.56
CA LEU A 765 -5.14 -4.16 5.01
C LEU A 765 -3.96 -3.26 5.38
N ALA A 766 -3.07 -3.72 6.25
CA ALA A 766 -1.93 -2.92 6.71
C ALA A 766 -0.98 -2.51 5.58
N SER A 767 -0.68 -3.42 4.66
CA SER A 767 0.26 -3.17 3.57
C SER A 767 -0.31 -2.26 2.47
N SER A 768 -1.63 -2.18 2.34
CA SER A 768 -2.29 -1.35 1.33
C SER A 768 -2.65 0.06 1.82
N LEU A 769 -2.62 0.33 3.13
CA LEU A 769 -2.89 1.65 3.67
C LEU A 769 -1.75 2.65 3.39
N PRO A 770 -2.02 3.96 3.29
CA PRO A 770 -3.36 4.57 3.12
C PRO A 770 -3.96 4.30 1.73
N PRO A 771 -5.27 4.55 1.52
CA PRO A 771 -5.91 4.37 0.22
C PRO A 771 -5.19 5.09 -0.92
N GLY A 772 -4.85 4.35 -1.99
CA GLY A 772 -4.14 4.89 -3.16
C GLY A 772 -4.85 6.10 -3.79
N SER A 773 -6.18 6.05 -3.90
CA SER A 773 -7.02 7.14 -4.43
C SER A 773 -6.95 8.43 -3.61
N MET A 774 -6.49 8.37 -2.36
CA MET A 774 -6.35 9.49 -1.44
C MET A 774 -4.89 9.84 -1.14
N THR A 775 -3.94 9.32 -1.91
CA THR A 775 -2.50 9.59 -1.73
C THR A 775 -1.88 10.10 -3.03
N GLY A 776 -1.27 9.21 -3.78
CA GLY A 776 -0.54 9.49 -5.01
C GLY A 776 0.38 8.32 -5.33
N ALA A 777 1.13 8.43 -6.42
CA ALA A 777 2.13 7.45 -6.78
C ALA A 777 3.42 8.19 -7.17
N PRO A 778 4.61 7.82 -6.66
CA PRO A 778 4.87 6.79 -5.65
C PRO A 778 4.37 7.12 -4.23
N LYS A 779 3.62 6.20 -3.61
CA LYS A 779 2.81 6.39 -2.38
C LYS A 779 3.58 7.09 -1.25
N LEU A 780 4.75 6.57 -0.86
CA LEU A 780 5.55 7.12 0.24
C LEU A 780 5.96 8.58 -0.03
N ARG A 781 6.53 8.84 -1.21
CA ARG A 781 6.99 10.17 -1.60
C ARG A 781 5.82 11.15 -1.74
N SER A 782 4.72 10.71 -2.35
CA SER A 782 3.50 11.51 -2.50
C SER A 782 2.94 11.95 -1.14
N CYS A 783 2.86 11.04 -0.16
CA CYS A 783 2.41 11.37 1.19
C CYS A 783 3.32 12.37 1.91
N GLN A 784 4.65 12.26 1.74
CA GLN A 784 5.59 13.23 2.30
C GLN A 784 5.39 14.64 1.70
N LEU A 785 5.19 14.72 0.38
CA LEU A 785 4.92 15.99 -0.31
C LEU A 785 3.58 16.58 0.15
N LEU A 786 2.50 15.80 0.11
CA LEU A 786 1.16 16.23 0.51
C LEU A 786 1.13 16.80 1.92
N ARG A 787 1.84 16.15 2.86
CA ARG A 787 1.97 16.66 4.22
C ARG A 787 2.52 18.08 4.28
N SER A 788 3.56 18.37 3.49
CA SER A 788 4.16 19.70 3.43
C SER A 788 3.26 20.72 2.71
N LEU A 789 2.55 20.29 1.67
CA LEU A 789 1.72 21.14 0.82
C LEU A 789 0.41 21.54 1.50
N GLU A 790 -0.25 20.58 2.16
CA GLU A 790 -1.54 20.79 2.83
C GLU A 790 -1.38 21.54 4.16
N ASN A 791 -0.22 21.38 4.83
CA ASN A 791 0.11 21.98 6.12
C ASN A 791 -1.00 21.80 7.18
N ARG A 792 -1.65 20.64 7.18
CA ARG A 792 -2.67 20.23 8.15
C ARG A 792 -2.75 18.71 8.21
N ASN A 793 -3.36 18.20 9.27
CA ASN A 793 -3.79 16.81 9.34
C ASN A 793 -5.15 16.64 8.62
N ARG A 794 -5.36 15.48 8.00
CA ARG A 794 -6.65 15.08 7.43
C ARG A 794 -7.56 14.41 8.45
N GLY A 795 -7.00 13.82 9.52
CA GLY A 795 -7.76 13.16 10.56
C GLY A 795 -8.44 11.89 10.04
N THR A 796 -9.74 11.74 10.30
CA THR A 796 -10.51 10.61 9.79
C THR A 796 -10.77 10.68 8.29
N TYR A 797 -10.81 11.87 7.71
CA TYR A 797 -10.96 12.05 6.27
C TYR A 797 -9.75 11.46 5.52
N SER A 798 -9.96 10.83 4.37
CA SER A 798 -8.94 10.05 3.64
C SER A 798 -8.44 8.78 4.33
N GLY A 799 -8.94 8.47 5.54
CA GLY A 799 -8.74 7.18 6.19
C GLY A 799 -9.68 6.10 5.66
N VAL A 800 -9.88 5.06 6.46
CA VAL A 800 -10.80 3.95 6.16
C VAL A 800 -11.75 3.67 7.32
N LEU A 801 -12.95 3.19 7.00
CA LEU A 801 -13.99 2.83 7.96
C LEU A 801 -14.57 1.46 7.60
N GLY A 802 -14.74 0.57 8.57
CA GLY A 802 -15.20 -0.78 8.30
C GLY A 802 -15.24 -1.68 9.51
N TYR A 803 -15.13 -2.98 9.26
CA TYR A 803 -15.12 -4.01 10.30
C TYR A 803 -14.11 -5.12 10.05
N LEU A 804 -13.70 -5.76 11.14
CA LEU A 804 -12.94 -7.01 11.20
C LEU A 804 -13.81 -8.03 11.95
N ASP A 805 -14.16 -9.12 11.29
CA ASP A 805 -15.03 -10.16 11.84
C ASP A 805 -14.22 -11.28 12.53
N ILE A 806 -14.74 -11.84 13.63
CA ILE A 806 -14.06 -12.92 14.40
C ILE A 806 -13.82 -14.21 13.60
N GLY A 807 -14.58 -14.47 12.53
CA GLY A 807 -14.33 -15.59 11.62
C GLY A 807 -13.49 -15.21 10.42
N GLY A 808 -12.79 -14.07 10.45
CA GLY A 808 -11.68 -13.74 9.56
C GLY A 808 -12.04 -12.93 8.32
N GLY A 809 -13.29 -12.47 8.17
CA GLY A 809 -13.70 -11.57 7.09
C GLY A 809 -13.52 -10.09 7.43
N GLY A 810 -13.60 -9.21 6.43
CA GLY A 810 -13.59 -7.76 6.63
C GLY A 810 -13.99 -6.97 5.39
N ASP A 811 -14.51 -5.76 5.59
CA ASP A 811 -14.86 -4.83 4.52
C ASP A 811 -14.65 -3.39 5.03
N PHE A 812 -13.90 -2.60 4.26
CA PHE A 812 -13.52 -1.22 4.57
C PHE A 812 -13.82 -0.32 3.37
N SER A 813 -14.40 0.85 3.64
CA SER A 813 -14.57 1.94 2.68
C SER A 813 -13.60 3.07 2.96
N VAL A 814 -13.32 3.87 1.93
CA VAL A 814 -12.55 5.11 2.09
C VAL A 814 -13.44 6.15 2.79
N VAL A 815 -12.93 6.89 3.77
CA VAL A 815 -13.67 7.96 4.45
C VAL A 815 -13.64 9.24 3.61
N ILE A 816 -14.63 9.35 2.72
CA ILE A 816 -14.90 10.51 1.86
C ILE A 816 -16.39 10.84 1.83
N ARG A 817 -16.73 12.06 1.40
CA ARG A 817 -18.10 12.60 1.46
C ARG A 817 -18.68 12.50 2.88
N SER A 818 -17.86 12.85 3.86
CA SER A 818 -18.15 12.69 5.28
C SER A 818 -18.13 14.02 6.02
N ALA A 819 -18.90 14.08 7.10
CA ALA A 819 -18.87 15.16 8.09
C ALA A 819 -18.43 14.58 9.44
N VAL A 820 -17.48 15.25 10.08
CA VAL A 820 -16.85 14.79 11.34
C VAL A 820 -17.01 15.87 12.39
N ARG A 821 -17.33 15.47 13.61
CA ARG A 821 -17.37 16.33 14.80
C ARG A 821 -16.57 15.68 15.91
N TRP A 822 -15.83 16.51 16.64
CA TRP A 822 -15.16 16.13 17.87
C TRP A 822 -15.78 16.90 19.03
N ASP A 823 -16.36 16.17 19.98
CA ASP A 823 -16.87 16.71 21.23
C ASP A 823 -15.65 17.09 22.12
N LYS A 824 -15.75 18.18 22.92
CA LYS A 824 -14.69 18.54 23.89
C LYS A 824 -14.47 17.34 24.83
N ALA A 825 -13.21 17.02 25.13
CA ALA A 825 -12.91 15.95 26.08
C ALA A 825 -13.62 16.27 27.40
N ARG A 826 -14.44 15.35 27.92
CA ARG A 826 -14.88 15.45 29.31
C ARG A 826 -13.61 15.38 30.14
N GLU A 827 -13.31 16.43 30.91
CA GLU A 827 -12.30 16.31 31.96
C GLU A 827 -12.76 15.17 32.86
N ASP A 828 -12.00 14.06 32.84
CA ASP A 828 -12.26 12.92 33.69
C ASP A 828 -12.20 13.42 35.14
N GLY A 829 -13.33 13.28 35.85
CA GLY A 829 -13.61 13.96 37.11
C GLY A 829 -12.48 13.82 38.15
N ALA A 830 -11.88 14.95 38.48
CA ALA A 830 -11.15 15.13 39.73
C ALA A 830 -12.12 15.76 40.75
N GLY A 831 -12.63 14.92 41.65
CA GLY A 831 -13.17 15.32 42.95
C GLY A 831 -14.63 15.81 42.96
N GLU A 832 -15.50 14.99 43.55
CA GLU A 832 -16.60 15.54 44.35
C GLU A 832 -15.97 16.44 45.42
N GLY A 833 -16.08 17.75 45.25
CA GLY A 833 -15.65 18.78 46.18
C GLY A 833 -16.72 19.85 46.25
N GLU A 834 -17.11 20.17 47.48
CA GLU A 834 -18.27 20.93 47.92
C GLU A 834 -18.38 22.35 47.33
N ASP A 835 -19.63 22.78 47.16
CA ASP A 835 -20.18 24.15 47.17
C ASP A 835 -19.17 25.31 47.16
N ASP A 836 -19.11 26.04 46.05
CA ASP A 836 -18.84 27.48 46.07
C ASP A 836 -19.61 28.18 44.93
N GLU A 837 -20.64 28.93 45.33
CA GLU A 837 -21.33 29.91 44.48
C GLU A 837 -20.34 31.01 44.06
N VAL A 838 -19.90 31.00 42.82
CA VAL A 838 -19.29 32.17 42.18
C VAL A 838 -20.13 32.61 40.99
N SER A 839 -20.50 33.88 41.07
CA SER A 839 -21.33 34.67 40.18
C SER A 839 -20.92 34.63 38.70
N GLY A 840 -21.85 34.17 37.86
CA GLY A 840 -22.37 34.93 36.72
C GLY A 840 -21.39 35.61 35.78
N GLU A 841 -20.63 34.85 35.02
CA GLU A 841 -20.33 35.16 33.61
C GLU A 841 -20.89 34.01 32.78
N VAL A 842 -21.84 34.31 31.88
CA VAL A 842 -22.34 33.36 30.90
C VAL A 842 -21.16 33.08 29.97
N GLU A 843 -20.41 32.01 30.22
CA GLU A 843 -19.47 31.48 29.25
C GLU A 843 -20.21 31.32 27.93
N GLU A 844 -19.75 32.02 26.90
CA GLU A 844 -20.30 31.91 25.56
C GLU A 844 -20.32 30.42 25.18
N GLU A 845 -21.50 29.83 24.97
CA GLU A 845 -21.63 28.53 24.33
C GLU A 845 -21.00 28.62 22.92
N GLU A 846 -19.70 28.38 22.83
CA GLU A 846 -18.98 28.20 21.57
C GLU A 846 -19.65 27.05 20.80
N GLY A 847 -20.22 27.36 19.64
CA GLY A 847 -21.02 26.41 18.86
C GLY A 847 -20.25 25.15 18.46
N GLU A 848 -21.00 24.06 18.29
CA GLU A 848 -20.48 22.78 17.79
C GLU A 848 -19.77 22.96 16.42
N GLU A 849 -18.53 22.49 16.32
CA GLU A 849 -17.71 22.62 15.12
C GLU A 849 -17.61 21.29 14.34
N TRP A 850 -18.10 21.29 13.11
CA TRP A 850 -18.01 20.18 12.17
C TRP A 850 -16.97 20.44 11.08
N THR A 851 -16.42 19.37 10.53
CA THR A 851 -15.41 19.43 9.47
C THR A 851 -15.80 18.55 8.29
N ILE A 852 -15.66 19.06 7.08
CA ILE A 852 -15.87 18.30 5.83
C ILE A 852 -14.62 18.45 4.95
N GLY A 853 -13.97 17.33 4.64
CA GLY A 853 -12.85 17.28 3.71
C GLY A 853 -13.29 17.10 2.25
N ALA A 854 -12.55 17.70 1.32
CA ALA A 854 -12.71 17.48 -0.11
C ALA A 854 -11.37 17.68 -0.84
N GLY A 855 -11.21 17.05 -2.00
CA GLY A 855 -9.99 17.13 -2.79
C GLY A 855 -10.05 16.33 -4.06
N GLY A 856 -8.95 16.35 -4.80
CA GLY A 856 -8.83 15.75 -6.13
C GLY A 856 -7.39 15.38 -6.45
N ALA A 857 -7.27 14.51 -7.45
CA ALA A 857 -5.98 14.10 -7.96
C ALA A 857 -5.41 15.16 -8.89
N VAL A 858 -4.28 15.73 -8.48
CA VAL A 858 -3.49 16.61 -9.34
C VAL A 858 -2.58 15.75 -10.19
N THR A 859 -2.72 15.88 -11.50
CA THR A 859 -1.84 15.27 -12.50
C THR A 859 -1.19 16.37 -13.34
N ALA A 860 -0.30 15.97 -14.25
CA ALA A 860 0.25 16.89 -15.24
C ALA A 860 -0.81 17.47 -16.20
N LEU A 861 -1.96 16.80 -16.35
CA LEU A 861 -3.08 17.22 -17.20
C LEU A 861 -4.12 18.07 -16.44
N SER A 862 -3.92 18.30 -15.14
CA SER A 862 -4.84 19.11 -14.33
C SER A 862 -4.71 20.60 -14.64
N THR A 863 -5.80 21.34 -14.42
CA THR A 863 -5.80 22.81 -14.39
C THR A 863 -6.20 23.30 -13.01
N GLU A 864 -5.67 24.43 -12.58
CA GLU A 864 -5.95 24.99 -11.25
C GLU A 864 -7.45 25.28 -11.04
N GLU A 865 -8.08 25.85 -12.06
CA GLU A 865 -9.53 26.09 -12.11
C GLU A 865 -10.31 24.78 -12.01
N GLY A 866 -9.93 23.77 -12.81
CA GLY A 866 -10.62 22.49 -12.83
C GLY A 866 -10.56 21.76 -11.49
N GLU A 867 -9.37 21.72 -10.86
CA GLU A 867 -9.20 21.11 -9.55
C GLU A 867 -9.95 21.86 -8.44
N TRP A 868 -10.00 23.19 -8.50
CA TRP A 868 -10.79 23.99 -7.57
C TRP A 868 -12.29 23.72 -7.73
N GLU A 869 -12.81 23.73 -8.96
CA GLU A 869 -14.23 23.46 -9.26
C GLU A 869 -14.63 22.05 -8.81
N GLU A 870 -13.79 21.05 -9.07
CA GLU A 870 -14.01 19.67 -8.65
C GLU A 870 -14.03 19.55 -7.12
N MET A 871 -13.06 20.15 -6.43
CA MET A 871 -13.00 20.16 -4.97
C MET A 871 -14.25 20.81 -4.38
N VAL A 872 -14.66 21.98 -4.87
CA VAL A 872 -15.86 22.69 -4.41
C VAL A 872 -17.11 21.86 -4.68
N ALA A 873 -17.22 21.19 -5.83
CA ALA A 873 -18.36 20.33 -6.14
C ALA A 873 -18.47 19.14 -5.17
N LYS A 874 -17.35 18.47 -4.87
CA LYS A 874 -17.29 17.37 -3.88
C LYS A 874 -17.67 17.87 -2.48
N LEU A 875 -17.14 19.01 -2.07
CA LEU A 875 -17.40 19.64 -0.78
C LEU A 875 -18.89 20.02 -0.62
N LYS A 876 -19.45 20.67 -1.64
CA LYS A 876 -20.87 21.08 -1.67
C LYS A 876 -21.81 19.89 -1.52
N SER A 877 -21.46 18.72 -2.06
CA SER A 877 -22.29 17.52 -1.95
C SER A 877 -22.62 17.15 -0.50
N THR A 878 -21.67 17.31 0.42
CA THR A 878 -21.86 17.04 1.85
C THR A 878 -22.32 18.28 2.61
N LEU A 879 -21.89 19.51 2.23
CA LEU A 879 -22.32 20.75 2.87
C LEU A 879 -23.84 20.98 2.83
N ARG A 880 -24.53 20.46 1.81
CA ARG A 880 -26.01 20.48 1.71
C ARG A 880 -26.71 19.91 2.94
N LEU A 881 -26.01 19.09 3.72
CA LEU A 881 -26.47 18.60 5.03
C LEU A 881 -26.84 19.74 6.00
N PHE A 882 -26.09 20.84 5.96
CA PHE A 882 -26.18 21.95 6.90
C PHE A 882 -26.93 23.17 6.33
N THR A 883 -27.06 23.28 5.01
CA THR A 883 -27.59 24.47 4.34
C THR A 883 -28.98 24.32 3.75
N GLU A 884 -29.32 23.13 3.26
CA GLU A 884 -30.68 22.85 2.77
C GLU A 884 -31.57 22.52 3.97
#